data_AF-A0A660SFW7-F1
#
_entry.id   AF-A0A660SFW7-F1
#
_cell.length_a   1.000
_cell.length_b   1.000
_cell.length_c   1.000
_cell.angle_alpha   90.00
_cell.angle_beta   90.00
_cell.angle_gamma   90.00
#
_symmetry.space_group_name_H-M   'P 1'
#
loop_
_entity.id
_entity.type
_entity.pdbx_description
1 polymer ?
#
loop_
_entity_poly.entity_id
_entity_poly.type
_entity_poly.pdbx_seq_one_letter_code
_entity_poly.pdbx_strand_id
1 'polypeptide(L)'
;LLGIKKNVGVKKGEIKEDDRENLMFKRVLTPEHLLGEGIERGIKKHEFKMKAKLNHPFQKHSPLEILNTPLLRDASRSFLTTSAISRMPEEYNPLHTLQGNSDITPLGEGGISSNRMISPSVRSLHMSQLGFIDPIKSPEGANTGVTLSTTRGAYVDKDGNAAIKVKNMKTGKFEVKTVGDLWDKKLAFPDPKKNGDVGIRHKDQITVGNIKKAEYQLGHAEDMYGPAMNALGLISANDPTRNLMASKHVMQALPLDQPDANPVSLLAASGKSMLSELANSHLPTSKHDGTISRVDTRAGKIYYKDSKGREHIEDYAKDPIQLNTKTFIKHQPIVKAGQKIKSGDALADSNFTKGGKLAIGKNLRTAWMMYPGTRNDAFVVSETAAKKLTSVHSSKFDIDGTKGTILNKKQFVSMFPEVAKKIDIRKYDERGIIKHGEKVAKDEPIVLGMRKMDPSEVRFANDKVKKLLYGGMAPVMQKWKGDNSATITNVATKGSQHRVIAEYKAPLKTGDKLSGRSGNKGVVSMVLPDKDMPHDENGVPVELILGGAGVISRQNPSQIIEGALSEVAKKTGKAYVLPHYTHDNLKDFADSEASKHGVKLYHKVTDPVRKVQLKNKVFISDYNIMKLFKQGEGTYSAIGHGPVDSLNQPKKGGKESAASISNMEINSLLAHDAKDFLREASTVKSQRNKEWFSAFEGGGIPPPPEKKTARENFTGLLNQLNIDVHEKNDTVHLLPMTDKAIRHRSTGVVNEPFGLKRNTLSPVDGGFYDTKIFGGHGESFGRIELGSKVINPLYKKPIAAMIGTTESGVDKEIEKNGVQSIFDRISKIKIKPVIKQMKTEAAKTKDIGKIDRIMKAVKSLRKIEDSGITPTDAMFMSTIPVLPIKMRPVSKLPDGSVIEHDVNLHYANITRAANTLQKAKAKDVPATLTNKLHRELQDHVGAMYGTNQSPDKKMQQKETKSILDIVAGSNPKTSFWHQKILRNKVFGSGRA
;
A
#
# COMPACT_ATOMS: atom_id res chain seq x y z
N LEU A 1 28.24 -35.31 12.47
CA LEU A 1 29.66 -35.62 12.18
C LEU A 1 30.24 -34.78 11.04
N LEU A 2 29.71 -34.84 9.82
CA LEU A 2 30.22 -34.03 8.68
C LEU A 2 30.25 -32.52 8.95
N GLY A 3 29.21 -31.95 9.56
CA GLY A 3 29.19 -30.53 9.94
C GLY A 3 30.25 -30.15 10.99
N ILE A 4 30.58 -31.06 11.90
CA ILE A 4 31.63 -30.85 12.92
C ILE A 4 33.00 -30.82 12.24
N LYS A 5 33.27 -31.76 11.33
CA LYS A 5 34.52 -31.80 10.54
C LYS A 5 34.69 -30.50 9.73
N LYS A 6 33.63 -30.01 9.09
CA LYS A 6 33.64 -28.74 8.36
C LYS A 6 33.96 -27.56 9.29
N ASN A 7 33.30 -27.46 10.44
CA ASN A 7 33.55 -26.39 11.41
C ASN A 7 34.99 -26.40 11.96
N VAL A 8 35.56 -27.57 12.22
CA VAL A 8 36.97 -27.69 12.63
C VAL A 8 37.91 -27.24 11.51
N GLY A 9 37.66 -27.65 10.26
CA GLY A 9 38.45 -27.21 9.11
C GLY A 9 38.39 -25.71 8.86
N VAL A 10 37.21 -25.08 9.03
CA VAL A 10 37.04 -23.62 8.97
C VAL A 10 37.85 -22.94 10.06
N LYS A 11 37.74 -23.41 11.31
CA LYS A 11 38.50 -22.85 12.45
C LYS A 11 40.02 -22.98 12.27
N LYS A 12 40.47 -24.03 11.58
CA LYS A 12 41.89 -24.25 11.23
C LYS A 12 42.36 -23.46 10.00
N GLY A 13 41.46 -22.81 9.27
CA GLY A 13 41.77 -22.12 8.01
C GLY A 13 41.97 -23.05 6.80
N GLU A 14 41.72 -24.35 6.96
CA GLU A 14 41.82 -25.36 5.88
C GLU A 14 40.64 -25.25 4.89
N ILE A 15 39.49 -24.75 5.36
CA ILE A 15 38.25 -24.60 4.59
C ILE A 15 37.77 -23.15 4.71
N LYS A 16 37.36 -22.54 3.59
CA LYS A 16 36.76 -21.19 3.62
C LYS A 16 35.34 -21.22 4.21
N GLU A 17 34.98 -20.14 4.88
CA GLU A 17 33.61 -19.92 5.34
C GLU A 17 32.63 -19.83 4.16
N ASP A 18 31.42 -20.34 4.35
CA ASP A 18 30.37 -20.23 3.33
C ASP A 18 29.85 -18.79 3.27
N ASP A 19 29.90 -18.18 2.09
CA ASP A 19 29.30 -16.87 1.86
C ASP A 19 27.78 -16.99 1.79
N ARG A 20 27.10 -16.59 2.86
CA ARG A 20 25.63 -16.64 2.98
C ARG A 20 24.90 -15.80 1.93
N GLU A 21 25.54 -14.82 1.30
CA GLU A 21 24.90 -13.99 0.28
C GLU A 21 24.90 -14.64 -1.10
N ASN A 22 25.77 -15.62 -1.32
CA ASN A 22 25.87 -16.34 -2.57
C ASN A 22 24.60 -17.16 -2.83
N LEU A 23 23.98 -16.93 -4.00
CA LEU A 23 22.78 -17.65 -4.46
C LEU A 23 22.90 -19.17 -4.44
N MET A 24 24.10 -19.77 -4.50
CA MET A 24 24.26 -21.23 -4.37
C MET A 24 23.74 -21.78 -3.02
N PHE A 25 23.78 -20.95 -1.97
CA PHE A 25 23.30 -21.29 -0.63
C PHE A 25 21.90 -20.75 -0.34
N LYS A 26 21.27 -20.08 -1.31
CA LYS A 26 19.90 -19.59 -1.22
C LYS A 26 18.97 -20.48 -2.04
N ARG A 27 17.69 -20.46 -1.69
CA ARG A 27 16.63 -21.14 -2.44
C ARG A 27 15.54 -20.14 -2.78
N VAL A 28 15.02 -20.27 -3.99
CA VAL A 28 13.91 -19.47 -4.50
C VAL A 28 12.64 -20.25 -4.25
N LEU A 29 11.72 -19.66 -3.48
CA LEU A 29 10.40 -20.21 -3.26
C LEU A 29 9.46 -19.64 -4.31
N THR A 30 8.95 -20.52 -5.19
CA THR A 30 7.99 -20.13 -6.21
C THR A 30 6.59 -19.96 -5.60
N PRO A 31 5.65 -19.28 -6.29
CA PRO A 31 4.28 -19.14 -5.80
C PRO A 31 3.60 -20.47 -5.46
N GLU A 32 3.90 -21.55 -6.19
CA GLU A 32 3.37 -22.90 -5.96
C GLU A 32 3.89 -23.49 -4.65
N HIS A 33 5.19 -23.35 -4.37
CA HIS A 33 5.79 -23.78 -3.10
C HIS A 33 5.21 -23.02 -1.91
N LEU A 34 5.10 -21.69 -2.02
CA LEU A 34 4.56 -20.84 -0.96
C LEU A 34 3.08 -21.14 -0.69
N LEU A 35 2.29 -21.36 -1.74
CA LEU A 35 0.89 -21.74 -1.62
C LEU A 35 0.75 -23.12 -0.96
N GLY A 36 1.56 -24.09 -1.38
CA GLY A 36 1.58 -25.44 -0.80
C GLY A 36 1.88 -25.41 0.70
N GLU A 37 2.94 -24.70 1.11
CA GLU A 37 3.32 -24.55 2.51
C GLU A 37 2.24 -23.81 3.32
N GLY A 38 1.67 -22.75 2.74
CA GLY A 38 0.58 -21.98 3.35
C GLY A 38 -0.67 -22.82 3.60
N ILE A 39 -1.05 -23.66 2.65
CA ILE A 39 -2.17 -24.60 2.76
C ILE A 39 -1.90 -25.65 3.83
N GLU A 40 -0.72 -26.28 3.81
CA GLU A 40 -0.35 -27.30 4.80
C GLU A 40 -0.40 -26.74 6.23
N ARG A 41 0.17 -25.54 6.41
CA ARG A 41 0.14 -24.82 7.68
C ARG A 41 -1.29 -24.48 8.11
N GLY A 42 -2.14 -24.08 7.16
CA GLY A 42 -3.56 -23.83 7.40
C GLY A 42 -4.31 -25.08 7.87
N ILE A 43 -4.09 -26.22 7.21
CA ILE A 43 -4.70 -27.51 7.57
C ILE A 43 -4.23 -27.99 8.95
N LYS A 44 -2.93 -27.88 9.26
CA LYS A 44 -2.38 -28.24 10.58
C LYS A 44 -3.08 -27.50 11.74
N LYS A 45 -3.52 -26.26 11.54
CA LYS A 45 -4.30 -25.52 12.57
C LYS A 45 -5.65 -26.17 12.88
N HIS A 46 -6.24 -26.91 11.94
CA HIS A 46 -7.50 -27.63 12.13
C HIS A 46 -7.31 -29.04 12.73
N GLU A 47 -6.09 -29.58 12.69
CA GLU A 47 -5.75 -30.91 13.19
C GLU A 47 -6.17 -31.10 14.65
N PHE A 48 -5.94 -30.09 15.50
CA PHE A 48 -6.35 -30.14 16.91
C PHE A 48 -7.87 -30.29 17.07
N LYS A 49 -8.67 -29.56 16.28
CA LYS A 49 -10.14 -29.64 16.33
C LYS A 49 -10.64 -31.00 15.83
N MET A 50 -9.98 -31.55 14.82
CA MET A 50 -10.29 -32.88 14.30
C MET A 50 -9.96 -33.95 15.33
N LYS A 51 -8.77 -33.91 15.94
CA LYS A 51 -8.36 -34.79 17.04
C LYS A 51 -9.30 -34.68 18.25
N ALA A 52 -9.75 -33.48 18.60
CA ALA A 52 -10.69 -33.26 19.69
C ALA A 52 -12.07 -33.89 19.42
N LYS A 53 -12.56 -33.86 18.17
CA LYS A 53 -13.78 -34.57 17.76
C LYS A 53 -13.57 -36.09 17.71
N LEU A 54 -12.44 -36.55 17.18
CA LEU A 54 -12.10 -37.96 17.08
C LEU A 54 -12.00 -38.63 18.46
N ASN A 55 -11.40 -37.94 19.42
CA ASN A 55 -11.15 -38.42 20.78
C ASN A 55 -12.27 -38.01 21.76
N HIS A 56 -13.45 -37.61 21.28
CA HIS A 56 -14.52 -37.17 22.17
C HIS A 56 -15.08 -38.36 22.97
N PRO A 57 -15.03 -38.34 24.32
CA PRO A 57 -15.30 -39.53 25.13
C PRO A 57 -16.75 -40.00 25.13
N PHE A 58 -17.70 -39.15 24.72
CA PHE A 58 -19.15 -39.43 24.81
C PHE A 58 -19.91 -39.31 23.48
N GLN A 59 -19.24 -38.92 22.39
CA GLN A 59 -19.88 -38.77 21.07
C GLN A 59 -18.99 -39.39 20.00
N LYS A 60 -19.53 -40.38 19.29
CA LYS A 60 -18.89 -40.92 18.09
C LYS A 60 -19.28 -40.05 16.90
N HIS A 61 -18.32 -39.29 16.38
CA HIS A 61 -18.50 -38.54 15.14
C HIS A 61 -18.13 -39.41 13.94
N SER A 62 -18.92 -39.32 12.86
CA SER A 62 -18.57 -39.98 11.61
C SER A 62 -17.36 -39.29 10.95
N PRO A 63 -16.55 -39.98 10.14
CA PRO A 63 -15.48 -39.35 9.37
C PRO A 63 -15.97 -38.18 8.51
N LEU A 64 -17.19 -38.28 7.96
CA LEU A 64 -17.82 -37.20 7.20
C LEU A 64 -18.05 -35.96 8.06
N GLU A 65 -18.56 -36.09 9.29
CA GLU A 65 -18.78 -34.97 10.21
C GLU A 65 -17.50 -34.27 10.67
N ILE A 66 -16.41 -35.04 10.75
CA ILE A 66 -15.08 -34.51 11.08
C ILE A 66 -14.51 -33.73 9.88
N LEU A 67 -14.72 -34.25 8.65
CA LEU A 67 -14.22 -33.69 7.40
C LEU A 67 -15.14 -32.65 6.74
N ASN A 68 -16.38 -32.45 7.23
CA ASN A 68 -17.34 -31.47 6.68
C ASN A 68 -16.92 -29.99 6.87
N THR A 69 -15.68 -29.74 7.29
CA THR A 69 -15.11 -28.39 7.32
C THR A 69 -14.38 -28.17 5.99
N PRO A 70 -14.60 -27.04 5.28
CA PRO A 70 -13.96 -26.77 4.00
C PRO A 70 -12.49 -26.34 4.20
N LEU A 71 -11.67 -27.27 4.71
CA LEU A 71 -10.28 -27.05 5.16
C LEU A 71 -9.42 -26.42 4.08
N LEU A 72 -9.43 -26.98 2.87
CA LEU A 72 -8.63 -26.50 1.75
C LEU A 72 -9.06 -25.08 1.34
N ARG A 73 -10.37 -24.83 1.27
CA ARG A 73 -10.92 -23.51 0.92
C ARG A 73 -10.50 -22.46 1.94
N ASP A 74 -10.66 -22.77 3.23
CA ASP A 74 -10.39 -21.82 4.30
C ASP A 74 -8.88 -21.56 4.45
N ALA A 75 -8.04 -22.59 4.32
CA ALA A 75 -6.58 -22.47 4.31
C ALA A 75 -6.08 -21.66 3.10
N SER A 76 -6.57 -21.98 1.89
CA SER A 76 -6.22 -21.25 0.66
C SER A 76 -6.66 -19.79 0.74
N ARG A 77 -7.90 -19.55 1.18
CA ARG A 77 -8.43 -18.19 1.36
C ARG A 77 -7.59 -17.42 2.37
N SER A 78 -7.26 -18.03 3.52
CA SER A 78 -6.42 -17.39 4.53
C SER A 78 -5.08 -16.98 3.92
N PHE A 79 -4.37 -17.89 3.25
CA PHE A 79 -3.08 -17.58 2.64
C PHE A 79 -3.21 -16.42 1.64
N LEU A 80 -4.15 -16.50 0.70
CA LEU A 80 -4.34 -15.48 -0.34
C LEU A 80 -4.75 -14.11 0.21
N THR A 81 -5.49 -14.05 1.32
CA THR A 81 -5.99 -12.78 1.86
C THR A 81 -5.14 -12.20 2.99
N THR A 82 -4.33 -13.00 3.70
CA THR A 82 -3.58 -12.55 4.88
C THR A 82 -2.06 -12.62 4.74
N SER A 83 -1.52 -13.41 3.81
CA SER A 83 -0.07 -13.51 3.62
C SER A 83 0.52 -12.19 3.16
N ALA A 84 1.65 -11.79 3.75
CA ALA A 84 2.38 -10.59 3.36
C ALA A 84 2.98 -10.64 1.94
N ILE A 85 3.14 -11.85 1.38
CA ILE A 85 3.65 -12.06 0.01
C ILE A 85 2.51 -11.94 -1.03
N SER A 86 1.27 -12.21 -0.62
CA SER A 86 0.09 -12.03 -1.47
C SER A 86 -0.29 -10.55 -1.53
N ARG A 87 -0.02 -9.90 -2.66
CA ARG A 87 -0.29 -8.48 -2.88
C ARG A 87 -1.10 -8.27 -4.15
N MET A 88 -2.02 -7.30 -4.14
CA MET A 88 -2.66 -6.85 -5.38
C MET A 88 -1.61 -6.14 -6.24
N PRO A 89 -1.40 -6.55 -7.50
CA PRO A 89 -0.46 -5.87 -8.38
C PRO A 89 -1.00 -4.50 -8.80
N GLU A 90 -0.12 -3.52 -8.99
CA GLU A 90 -0.53 -2.15 -9.36
C GLU A 90 -1.01 -2.06 -10.82
N GLU A 91 -0.43 -2.81 -11.78
CA GLU A 91 -0.89 -2.94 -13.19
C GLU A 91 -1.32 -1.62 -13.88
N TYR A 92 -0.35 -0.77 -14.24
CA TYR A 92 -0.63 0.44 -15.04
C TYR A 92 -0.72 0.12 -16.53
N ASN A 93 0.14 -0.80 -16.99
CA ASN A 93 0.20 -1.29 -18.36
C ASN A 93 0.73 -2.75 -18.34
N PRO A 94 0.67 -3.48 -19.48
CA PRO A 94 1.08 -4.87 -19.53
C PRO A 94 2.55 -5.11 -19.12
N LEU A 95 3.45 -4.17 -19.42
CA LEU A 95 4.85 -4.26 -19.02
C LEU A 95 5.01 -4.25 -17.49
N HIS A 96 4.16 -3.51 -16.76
CA HIS A 96 4.16 -3.53 -15.30
C HIS A 96 3.73 -4.90 -14.75
N THR A 97 2.74 -5.55 -15.36
CA THR A 97 2.32 -6.91 -14.98
C THR A 97 3.45 -7.91 -15.20
N LEU A 98 4.14 -7.87 -16.36
CA LEU A 98 5.30 -8.71 -16.62
C LEU A 98 6.41 -8.51 -15.59
N GLN A 99 6.70 -7.25 -15.25
CA GLN A 99 7.71 -6.94 -14.24
C GLN A 99 7.30 -7.48 -12.86
N GLY A 100 6.03 -7.33 -12.47
CA GLY A 100 5.54 -7.83 -11.19
C GLY A 100 5.67 -9.34 -11.02
N ASN A 101 5.55 -10.09 -12.12
CA ASN A 101 5.76 -11.55 -12.15
C ASN A 101 7.24 -11.95 -11.98
N SER A 102 8.17 -11.05 -12.29
CA SER A 102 9.61 -11.24 -12.12
C SER A 102 10.13 -10.75 -10.76
N ASP A 103 9.31 -10.06 -9.96
CA ASP A 103 9.77 -9.53 -8.67
C ASP A 103 10.03 -10.66 -7.65
N ILE A 104 11.17 -10.58 -6.96
CA ILE A 104 11.57 -11.48 -5.88
C ILE A 104 11.95 -10.69 -4.62
N THR A 105 11.70 -11.26 -3.43
CA THR A 105 12.01 -10.60 -2.16
C THR A 105 12.41 -11.62 -1.07
N PRO A 106 13.34 -11.27 -0.16
CA PRO A 106 13.63 -12.10 1.01
C PRO A 106 12.63 -11.87 2.16
N LEU A 107 11.68 -10.94 2.00
CA LEU A 107 10.63 -10.66 2.99
C LEU A 107 9.50 -11.68 2.90
N GLY A 108 8.91 -12.02 4.04
CA GLY A 108 7.70 -12.83 4.10
C GLY A 108 7.74 -13.90 5.19
N GLU A 109 6.68 -14.70 5.25
CA GLU A 109 6.58 -15.82 6.19
C GLU A 109 7.64 -16.88 5.86
N GLY A 110 8.44 -17.29 6.85
CA GLY A 110 9.60 -18.17 6.64
C GLY A 110 10.87 -17.45 6.15
N GLY A 111 10.75 -16.19 5.72
CA GLY A 111 11.86 -15.31 5.37
C GLY A 111 12.17 -14.28 6.46
N ILE A 112 12.64 -13.11 6.04
CA ILE A 112 12.91 -11.99 6.96
C ILE A 112 11.59 -11.29 7.29
N SER A 113 11.25 -11.22 8.59
CA SER A 113 9.94 -10.72 9.05
C SER A 113 9.74 -9.23 8.87
N SER A 114 10.82 -8.44 8.79
CA SER A 114 10.75 -6.99 8.61
C SER A 114 11.91 -6.47 7.80
N ASN A 115 11.63 -5.46 6.97
CA ASN A 115 12.64 -4.71 6.22
C ASN A 115 13.77 -4.16 7.13
N ARG A 116 13.48 -3.86 8.40
CA ARG A 116 14.48 -3.37 9.37
C ARG A 116 15.50 -4.42 9.80
N MET A 117 15.18 -5.70 9.67
CA MET A 117 16.08 -6.80 10.01
C MET A 117 17.02 -7.18 8.86
N ILE A 118 16.84 -6.58 7.68
CA ILE A 118 17.69 -6.84 6.52
C ILE A 118 19.04 -6.14 6.73
N SER A 119 20.12 -6.92 6.77
CA SER A 119 21.48 -6.40 6.84
C SER A 119 21.86 -5.65 5.56
N PRO A 120 22.83 -4.72 5.61
CA PRO A 120 23.35 -4.09 4.40
C PRO A 120 23.88 -5.09 3.36
N SER A 121 24.49 -6.20 3.79
CA SER A 121 25.01 -7.25 2.89
C SER A 121 23.93 -7.85 1.98
N VAL A 122 22.74 -8.11 2.52
CA VAL A 122 21.61 -8.68 1.77
C VAL A 122 21.08 -7.71 0.71
N ARG A 123 21.25 -6.39 0.92
CA ARG A 123 20.83 -5.36 -0.04
C ARG A 123 21.82 -5.14 -1.17
N SER A 124 23.08 -5.51 -0.95
CA SER A 124 24.15 -5.34 -1.93
C SER A 124 24.01 -6.33 -3.08
N LEU A 125 24.51 -5.95 -4.26
CA LEU A 125 24.68 -6.87 -5.37
C LEU A 125 25.79 -7.87 -5.05
N HIS A 126 25.56 -9.12 -5.43
CA HIS A 126 26.53 -10.19 -5.27
C HIS A 126 26.82 -10.84 -6.64
N MET A 127 28.08 -11.21 -6.92
CA MET A 127 28.46 -11.69 -8.26
C MET A 127 27.74 -12.96 -8.71
N SER A 128 27.30 -13.81 -7.78
CA SER A 128 26.50 -14.99 -8.14
C SER A 128 25.08 -14.67 -8.60
N GLN A 129 24.63 -13.42 -8.48
CA GLN A 129 23.36 -12.95 -9.02
C GLN A 129 23.39 -12.72 -10.54
N LEU A 130 24.59 -12.68 -11.15
CA LEU A 130 24.76 -12.42 -12.58
C LEU A 130 23.91 -13.37 -13.44
N GLY A 131 23.07 -12.78 -14.29
CA GLY A 131 22.19 -13.52 -15.19
C GLY A 131 20.93 -14.09 -14.53
N PHE A 132 20.79 -14.05 -13.20
CA PHE A 132 19.61 -14.50 -12.48
C PHE A 132 18.78 -13.33 -11.93
N ILE A 133 19.43 -12.35 -11.29
CA ILE A 133 18.82 -11.10 -10.81
C ILE A 133 19.28 -9.94 -11.69
N ASP A 134 18.35 -9.07 -12.06
CA ASP A 134 18.63 -7.81 -12.73
C ASP A 134 19.46 -6.90 -11.80
N PRO A 135 20.68 -6.49 -12.20
CA PRO A 135 21.59 -5.75 -11.34
C PRO A 135 21.17 -4.28 -11.13
N ILE A 136 20.26 -3.75 -11.96
CA ILE A 136 19.85 -2.34 -11.94
C ILE A 136 18.48 -2.18 -11.29
N LYS A 137 17.55 -3.11 -11.57
CA LYS A 137 16.14 -2.97 -11.19
C LYS A 137 15.88 -3.22 -9.70
N SER A 138 15.63 -2.13 -8.96
CA SER A 138 15.15 -2.15 -7.57
C SER A 138 14.29 -0.91 -7.24
N PRO A 139 13.35 -0.97 -6.28
CA PRO A 139 12.67 0.23 -5.79
C PRO A 139 13.66 1.23 -5.19
N GLU A 140 13.29 2.51 -5.20
CA GLU A 140 14.02 3.55 -4.44
C GLU A 140 13.44 3.66 -3.03
N GLY A 141 14.26 4.10 -2.08
CA GLY A 141 13.84 4.36 -0.70
C GLY A 141 14.02 3.14 0.19
N ALA A 142 13.09 2.92 1.12
CA ALA A 142 13.28 1.91 2.17
C ALA A 142 13.43 0.47 1.64
N ASN A 143 12.88 0.17 0.47
CA ASN A 143 12.87 -1.18 -0.12
C ASN A 143 14.01 -1.40 -1.13
N THR A 144 14.96 -0.46 -1.26
CA THR A 144 16.13 -0.64 -2.14
C THR A 144 16.96 -1.85 -1.71
N GLY A 145 17.27 -2.72 -2.66
CA GLY A 145 17.98 -3.99 -2.45
C GLY A 145 17.13 -5.09 -1.80
N VAL A 146 15.84 -4.83 -1.55
CA VAL A 146 14.93 -5.79 -0.88
C VAL A 146 13.94 -6.40 -1.84
N THR A 147 13.34 -5.59 -2.71
CA THR A 147 12.62 -6.11 -3.87
C THR A 147 13.58 -6.03 -5.05
N LEU A 148 13.87 -7.19 -5.60
CA LEU A 148 14.73 -7.38 -6.77
C LEU A 148 13.87 -7.93 -7.91
N SER A 149 14.42 -7.96 -9.12
CA SER A 149 13.76 -8.59 -10.27
C SER A 149 14.62 -9.73 -10.77
N THR A 150 14.00 -10.86 -11.11
CA THR A 150 14.66 -11.86 -11.93
C THR A 150 14.88 -11.32 -13.35
N THR A 151 15.87 -11.87 -14.03
CA THR A 151 16.11 -11.61 -15.45
C THR A 151 15.20 -12.48 -16.32
N ARG A 152 15.16 -12.20 -17.62
CA ARG A 152 14.46 -13.06 -18.59
C ARG A 152 15.05 -14.48 -18.70
N GLY A 153 16.35 -14.62 -18.48
CA GLY A 153 17.07 -15.90 -18.56
C GLY A 153 17.10 -16.70 -17.26
N ALA A 154 16.33 -16.29 -16.25
CA ALA A 154 16.28 -16.91 -14.94
C ALA A 154 15.36 -18.14 -14.91
N TYR A 155 15.87 -19.24 -14.33
CA TYR A 155 15.17 -20.50 -14.13
C TYR A 155 15.30 -20.93 -12.67
N VAL A 156 14.31 -21.65 -12.16
CA VAL A 156 14.38 -22.28 -10.85
C VAL A 156 14.27 -23.78 -11.08
N ASP A 157 15.21 -24.55 -10.55
CA ASP A 157 15.13 -26.00 -10.63
C ASP A 157 14.09 -26.57 -9.64
N LYS A 158 13.88 -27.90 -9.69
CA LYS A 158 12.93 -28.60 -8.82
C LYS A 158 13.22 -28.44 -7.32
N ASP A 159 14.47 -28.16 -6.95
CA ASP A 159 14.93 -28.07 -5.57
C ASP A 159 14.96 -26.60 -5.09
N GLY A 160 14.56 -25.65 -5.95
CA GLY A 160 14.55 -24.23 -5.66
C GLY A 160 15.90 -23.53 -5.89
N ASN A 161 16.88 -24.18 -6.54
CA ASN A 161 18.15 -23.54 -6.87
C ASN A 161 17.96 -22.54 -8.02
N ALA A 162 18.61 -21.39 -7.90
CA ALA A 162 18.73 -20.43 -8.99
C ALA A 162 19.54 -21.03 -10.15
N ALA A 163 19.01 -20.95 -11.36
CA ALA A 163 19.63 -21.43 -12.58
C ALA A 163 19.50 -20.41 -13.71
N ILE A 164 20.43 -20.45 -14.66
CA ILE A 164 20.48 -19.50 -15.77
C ILE A 164 20.73 -20.23 -17.08
N LYS A 165 20.22 -19.66 -18.18
CA LYS A 165 20.49 -20.15 -19.54
C LYS A 165 21.87 -19.71 -20.00
N VAL A 166 22.69 -20.69 -20.40
CA VAL A 166 24.06 -20.47 -20.87
C VAL A 166 24.32 -21.25 -22.16
N LYS A 167 25.25 -20.75 -22.97
CA LYS A 167 25.83 -21.48 -24.09
C LYS A 167 27.10 -22.18 -23.65
N ASN A 168 27.18 -23.49 -23.86
CA ASN A 168 28.37 -24.27 -23.61
C ASN A 168 29.38 -24.03 -24.74
N MET A 169 30.58 -23.55 -24.41
CA MET A 169 31.57 -23.16 -25.42
C MET A 169 32.24 -24.35 -26.12
N LYS A 170 32.20 -25.55 -25.52
CA LYS A 170 32.73 -26.78 -26.13
C LYS A 170 31.76 -27.40 -27.15
N THR A 171 30.46 -27.44 -26.81
CA THR A 171 29.44 -28.09 -27.65
C THR A 171 28.68 -27.12 -28.54
N GLY A 172 28.75 -25.82 -28.23
CA GLY A 172 27.98 -24.76 -28.90
C GLY A 172 26.49 -24.74 -28.54
N LYS A 173 26.01 -25.66 -27.70
CA LYS A 173 24.58 -25.82 -27.36
C LYS A 173 24.18 -24.94 -26.17
N PHE A 174 22.92 -24.51 -26.15
CA PHE A 174 22.33 -23.85 -24.99
C PHE A 174 21.88 -24.88 -23.94
N GLU A 175 22.22 -24.64 -22.69
CA GLU A 175 21.92 -25.48 -21.53
C GLU A 175 21.43 -24.58 -20.38
N VAL A 176 20.58 -25.11 -19.48
CA VAL A 176 20.23 -24.45 -18.22
C VAL A 176 21.09 -25.06 -17.12
N LYS A 177 21.82 -24.22 -16.38
CA LYS A 177 22.74 -24.64 -15.31
C LYS A 177 22.48 -23.87 -14.04
N THR A 178 22.63 -24.53 -12.88
CA THR A 178 22.48 -23.85 -11.61
C THR A 178 23.63 -22.86 -11.40
N VAL A 179 23.38 -21.79 -10.63
CA VAL A 179 24.42 -20.84 -10.24
C VAL A 179 25.55 -21.54 -9.49
N GLY A 180 25.24 -22.59 -8.72
CA GLY A 180 26.23 -23.43 -8.04
C GLY A 180 27.17 -24.14 -9.02
N ASP A 181 26.62 -24.78 -10.07
CA ASP A 181 27.42 -25.47 -11.10
C ASP A 181 28.36 -24.52 -11.85
N LEU A 182 27.96 -23.26 -11.98
CA LEU A 182 28.72 -22.23 -12.70
C LEU A 182 29.71 -21.48 -11.81
N TRP A 183 29.62 -21.58 -10.48
CA TRP A 183 30.35 -20.67 -9.57
C TRP A 183 31.87 -20.69 -9.77
N ASP A 184 32.45 -21.88 -9.91
CA ASP A 184 33.88 -22.11 -10.16
C ASP A 184 34.26 -22.12 -11.65
N LYS A 185 33.30 -21.87 -12.55
CA LYS A 185 33.49 -21.90 -14.00
C LYS A 185 33.73 -20.52 -14.59
N LYS A 186 34.51 -20.45 -15.66
CA LYS A 186 34.70 -19.20 -16.41
C LYS A 186 33.47 -18.92 -17.27
N LEU A 187 32.69 -17.91 -16.86
CA LEU A 187 31.45 -17.50 -17.51
C LEU A 187 31.65 -16.17 -18.25
N ALA A 188 31.59 -16.19 -19.59
CA ALA A 188 31.66 -15.00 -20.42
C ALA A 188 30.32 -14.26 -20.50
N PHE A 189 30.40 -12.93 -20.63
CA PHE A 189 29.27 -12.05 -20.93
C PHE A 189 28.81 -12.24 -22.40
N PRO A 190 27.58 -11.83 -22.74
CA PRO A 190 27.12 -11.81 -24.13
C PRO A 190 27.78 -10.66 -24.93
N ASP A 191 27.56 -10.64 -26.25
CA ASP A 191 28.04 -9.60 -27.17
C ASP A 191 29.56 -9.28 -27.07
N PRO A 192 30.45 -10.24 -27.41
CA PRO A 192 31.89 -9.97 -27.42
C PRO A 192 32.24 -8.88 -28.45
N LYS A 193 33.31 -8.13 -28.18
CA LYS A 193 33.86 -7.16 -29.14
C LYS A 193 34.31 -7.87 -30.42
N LYS A 194 34.53 -7.09 -31.49
CA LYS A 194 34.98 -7.62 -32.79
C LYS A 194 36.29 -8.43 -32.71
N ASN A 195 37.18 -8.09 -31.78
CA ASN A 195 38.44 -8.82 -31.53
C ASN A 195 38.25 -10.08 -30.66
N GLY A 196 37.02 -10.38 -30.23
CA GLY A 196 36.67 -11.52 -29.38
C GLY A 196 36.81 -11.26 -27.88
N ASP A 197 37.18 -10.05 -27.45
CA ASP A 197 37.29 -9.72 -26.02
C ASP A 197 35.93 -9.50 -25.38
N VAL A 198 35.79 -10.02 -24.17
CA VAL A 198 34.55 -9.97 -23.38
C VAL A 198 34.88 -10.02 -21.90
N GLY A 199 33.95 -9.53 -21.06
CA GLY A 199 34.02 -9.76 -19.62
C GLY A 199 33.87 -11.27 -19.33
N ILE A 200 34.73 -11.81 -18.47
CA ILE A 200 34.70 -13.20 -18.00
C ILE A 200 34.67 -13.18 -16.48
N ARG A 201 33.59 -13.71 -15.90
CA ARG A 201 33.42 -13.90 -14.46
C ARG A 201 33.97 -15.25 -14.04
N HIS A 202 34.83 -15.26 -13.03
CA HIS A 202 35.30 -16.45 -12.33
C HIS A 202 35.25 -16.19 -10.83
N LYS A 203 34.41 -16.95 -10.12
CA LYS A 203 34.05 -16.67 -8.71
C LYS A 203 33.56 -15.23 -8.53
N ASP A 204 34.22 -14.47 -7.68
CA ASP A 204 33.94 -13.09 -7.30
C ASP A 204 34.63 -12.05 -8.19
N GLN A 205 35.44 -12.48 -9.17
CA GLN A 205 36.22 -11.58 -10.02
C GLN A 205 35.69 -11.54 -11.46
N ILE A 206 35.75 -10.36 -12.07
CA ILE A 206 35.51 -10.14 -13.49
C ILE A 206 36.82 -9.66 -14.10
N THR A 207 37.25 -10.34 -15.17
CA THR A 207 38.43 -9.96 -15.97
C THR A 207 38.00 -9.80 -17.42
N VAL A 208 38.70 -8.97 -18.19
CA VAL A 208 38.48 -8.88 -19.65
C VAL A 208 39.43 -9.84 -20.34
N GLY A 209 38.93 -10.65 -21.26
CA GLY A 209 39.77 -11.53 -22.07
C GLY A 209 39.02 -12.16 -23.23
N ASN A 210 39.75 -12.89 -24.06
CA ASN A 210 39.18 -13.53 -25.24
C ASN A 210 38.14 -14.60 -24.85
N ILE A 211 36.97 -14.56 -25.51
CA ILE A 211 35.83 -15.46 -25.29
C ILE A 211 36.20 -16.95 -25.34
N LYS A 212 37.23 -17.33 -26.11
CA LYS A 212 37.71 -18.73 -26.20
C LYS A 212 38.24 -19.28 -24.87
N LYS A 213 38.58 -18.42 -23.89
CA LYS A 213 39.02 -18.82 -22.55
C LYS A 213 37.87 -19.18 -21.61
N ALA A 214 36.62 -18.93 -22.01
CA ALA A 214 35.44 -19.23 -21.21
C ALA A 214 34.93 -20.65 -21.43
N GLU A 215 34.43 -21.28 -20.36
CA GLU A 215 33.79 -22.60 -20.45
C GLU A 215 32.31 -22.45 -20.85
N TYR A 216 31.67 -21.38 -20.39
CA TYR A 216 30.28 -21.04 -20.66
C TYR A 216 30.16 -19.57 -21.04
N GLN A 217 29.13 -19.23 -21.80
CA GLN A 217 28.73 -17.86 -22.09
C GLN A 217 27.28 -17.64 -21.65
N LEU A 218 26.95 -16.48 -21.10
CA LEU A 218 25.55 -16.08 -20.91
C LEU A 218 24.81 -16.09 -22.25
N GLY A 219 23.53 -16.49 -22.22
CA GLY A 219 22.77 -16.80 -23.43
C GLY A 219 22.69 -15.65 -24.45
N HIS A 220 21.88 -14.63 -24.16
CA HIS A 220 21.79 -13.39 -24.92
C HIS A 220 21.85 -12.19 -23.96
N ALA A 221 22.15 -10.98 -24.45
CA ALA A 221 22.24 -9.79 -23.58
C ALA A 221 20.92 -9.42 -22.88
N GLU A 222 19.78 -9.80 -23.46
CA GLU A 222 18.46 -9.65 -22.83
C GLU A 222 18.30 -10.51 -21.56
N ASP A 223 19.04 -11.61 -21.44
CA ASP A 223 19.01 -12.53 -20.29
C ASP A 223 19.70 -11.94 -19.05
N MET A 224 20.36 -10.79 -19.19
CA MET A 224 20.97 -10.07 -18.06
C MET A 224 19.98 -9.14 -17.33
N TYR A 225 18.80 -8.93 -17.91
CA TYR A 225 17.88 -7.87 -17.49
C TYR A 225 16.44 -8.37 -17.37
N GLY A 226 15.66 -7.68 -16.55
CA GLY A 226 14.23 -7.90 -16.42
C GLY A 226 13.44 -7.25 -17.57
N PRO A 227 12.12 -7.52 -17.66
CA PRO A 227 11.27 -7.02 -18.75
C PRO A 227 11.32 -5.49 -18.93
N ALA A 228 11.25 -4.73 -17.83
CA ALA A 228 11.21 -3.27 -17.89
C ALA A 228 12.53 -2.64 -18.36
N MET A 229 13.67 -3.25 -18.02
CA MET A 229 14.99 -2.82 -18.47
C MET A 229 15.18 -3.12 -19.96
N ASN A 230 14.77 -4.30 -20.43
CA ASN A 230 14.84 -4.66 -21.84
C ASN A 230 13.91 -3.85 -22.76
N ALA A 231 12.88 -3.18 -22.20
CA ALA A 231 12.04 -2.24 -22.94
C ALA A 231 12.76 -0.93 -23.28
N LEU A 232 13.90 -0.64 -22.63
CA LEU A 232 14.71 0.55 -22.89
C LEU A 232 15.51 0.36 -24.18
N GLY A 233 15.64 1.40 -25.01
CA GLY A 233 16.25 1.27 -26.34
C GLY A 233 17.78 1.23 -26.36
N LEU A 234 18.45 1.93 -25.45
CA LEU A 234 19.90 2.14 -25.45
C LEU A 234 20.44 2.14 -24.00
N ILE A 235 20.28 1.02 -23.29
CA ILE A 235 20.66 0.88 -21.87
C ILE A 235 22.13 1.24 -21.64
N SER A 236 23.02 0.79 -22.52
CA SER A 236 24.47 0.98 -22.44
C SER A 236 24.93 2.44 -22.57
N ALA A 237 24.07 3.33 -23.10
CA ALA A 237 24.38 4.74 -23.28
C ALA A 237 23.98 5.61 -22.07
N ASN A 238 23.42 5.05 -21.00
CA ASN A 238 22.99 5.80 -19.83
C ASN A 238 23.71 5.33 -18.56
N ASP A 239 23.85 6.24 -17.61
CA ASP A 239 24.16 5.87 -16.23
C ASP A 239 23.14 4.84 -15.67
N PRO A 240 23.58 3.80 -14.95
CA PRO A 240 22.71 2.76 -14.40
C PRO A 240 21.58 3.31 -13.51
N THR A 241 21.83 4.37 -12.73
CA THR A 241 20.78 4.98 -11.90
C THR A 241 19.68 5.62 -12.74
N ARG A 242 20.01 6.12 -13.94
CA ARG A 242 19.00 6.64 -14.88
C ARG A 242 18.24 5.55 -15.60
N ASN A 243 18.89 4.43 -15.91
CA ASN A 243 18.17 3.26 -16.41
C ASN A 243 17.18 2.71 -15.37
N LEU A 244 17.56 2.68 -14.09
CA LEU A 244 16.65 2.33 -13.00
C LEU A 244 15.40 3.22 -13.01
N MET A 245 15.57 4.54 -13.15
CA MET A 245 14.44 5.48 -13.25
C MET A 245 13.62 5.22 -14.52
N ALA A 246 14.27 5.07 -15.66
CA ALA A 246 13.63 4.82 -16.94
C ALA A 246 12.76 3.55 -16.92
N SER A 247 13.26 2.47 -16.31
CA SER A 247 12.50 1.21 -16.14
C SER A 247 11.20 1.43 -15.34
N LYS A 248 11.17 2.38 -14.40
CA LYS A 248 9.96 2.72 -13.66
C LYS A 248 9.01 3.56 -14.50
N HIS A 249 9.55 4.45 -15.32
CA HIS A 249 8.74 5.33 -16.15
C HIS A 249 8.00 4.57 -17.25
N VAL A 250 8.65 3.61 -17.92
CA VAL A 250 8.00 2.77 -18.94
C VAL A 250 6.84 1.94 -18.37
N MET A 251 6.96 1.47 -17.12
CA MET A 251 5.87 0.77 -16.43
C MET A 251 4.72 1.70 -16.02
N GLN A 252 4.94 3.01 -15.92
CA GLN A 252 3.92 4.00 -15.57
C GLN A 252 3.26 4.63 -16.80
N ALA A 253 3.64 4.24 -18.01
CA ALA A 253 3.12 4.81 -19.24
C ALA A 253 1.64 4.46 -19.43
N LEU A 254 0.84 5.49 -19.72
CA LEU A 254 -0.58 5.37 -20.06
C LEU A 254 -0.77 4.99 -21.53
N PRO A 255 -1.86 4.28 -21.89
CA PRO A 255 -2.19 4.04 -23.27
C PRO A 255 -2.63 5.36 -23.93
N LEU A 256 -2.08 5.66 -25.10
CA LEU A 256 -2.44 6.82 -25.91
C LEU A 256 -3.51 6.45 -26.93
N ASP A 257 -4.29 7.43 -27.38
CA ASP A 257 -5.28 7.23 -28.43
C ASP A 257 -4.63 6.92 -29.79
N GLN A 258 -3.47 7.53 -30.05
CA GLN A 258 -2.70 7.35 -31.28
C GLN A 258 -1.20 7.16 -30.98
N PRO A 259 -0.80 6.05 -30.36
CA PRO A 259 0.60 5.82 -30.03
C PRO A 259 1.45 5.61 -31.29
N ASP A 260 2.77 5.76 -31.15
CA ASP A 260 3.75 5.36 -32.14
C ASP A 260 4.71 4.35 -31.53
N ALA A 261 5.02 3.30 -32.30
CA ALA A 261 6.11 2.41 -31.95
C ALA A 261 7.43 3.18 -32.04
N ASN A 262 8.31 2.97 -31.06
CA ASN A 262 9.61 3.62 -31.07
C ASN A 262 10.46 3.06 -32.24
N PRO A 263 11.08 3.90 -33.08
CA PRO A 263 11.89 3.43 -34.20
C PRO A 263 13.22 2.79 -33.77
N VAL A 264 13.64 2.92 -32.52
CA VAL A 264 14.86 2.34 -31.98
C VAL A 264 14.51 1.29 -30.92
N SER A 265 15.02 0.08 -31.09
CA SER A 265 14.84 -1.03 -30.15
C SER A 265 16.11 -1.85 -30.02
N LEU A 266 16.23 -2.56 -28.91
CA LEU A 266 17.21 -3.63 -28.76
C LEU A 266 16.82 -4.86 -29.60
N LEU A 267 17.82 -5.63 -30.03
CA LEU A 267 17.68 -6.91 -30.69
C LEU A 267 17.36 -8.00 -29.66
N ALA A 268 16.31 -8.78 -29.90
CA ALA A 268 15.97 -9.94 -29.08
C ALA A 268 16.68 -11.21 -29.59
N ALA A 269 16.77 -12.24 -28.74
CA ALA A 269 17.35 -13.53 -29.15
C ALA A 269 16.59 -14.20 -30.31
N SER A 270 15.30 -13.85 -30.52
CA SER A 270 14.48 -14.30 -31.66
C SER A 270 14.87 -13.67 -33.00
N GLY A 271 15.80 -12.70 -33.02
CA GLY A 271 16.16 -11.91 -34.19
C GLY A 271 15.16 -10.79 -34.52
N LYS A 272 14.06 -10.69 -33.77
CA LYS A 272 13.08 -9.60 -33.86
C LYS A 272 13.48 -8.44 -32.92
N SER A 273 12.74 -7.34 -33.02
CA SER A 273 12.82 -6.22 -32.08
C SER A 273 12.35 -6.64 -30.68
N MET A 274 13.07 -6.25 -29.63
CA MET A 274 12.68 -6.50 -28.24
C MET A 274 11.30 -5.93 -27.90
N LEU A 275 10.90 -4.81 -28.52
CA LEU A 275 9.53 -4.29 -28.37
C LEU A 275 8.43 -5.20 -28.95
N SER A 276 8.72 -6.02 -29.97
CA SER A 276 7.77 -7.03 -30.48
C SER A 276 7.68 -8.21 -29.52
N GLU A 277 8.84 -8.64 -29.04
CA GLU A 277 8.96 -9.78 -28.13
C GLU A 277 8.25 -9.51 -26.79
N LEU A 278 8.39 -8.31 -26.24
CA LEU A 278 7.66 -7.89 -25.04
C LEU A 278 6.15 -7.77 -25.28
N ALA A 279 5.72 -7.32 -26.46
CA ALA A 279 4.31 -7.20 -26.81
C ALA A 279 3.62 -8.57 -26.92
N ASN A 280 4.30 -9.58 -27.46
CA ASN A 280 3.77 -10.93 -27.64
C ASN A 280 3.27 -11.58 -26.33
N SER A 281 3.78 -11.12 -25.18
CA SER A 281 3.34 -11.62 -23.86
C SER A 281 1.86 -11.36 -23.53
N HIS A 282 1.24 -10.39 -24.20
CA HIS A 282 -0.14 -9.97 -23.94
C HIS A 282 -0.95 -9.74 -25.22
N LEU A 283 -0.40 -10.05 -26.39
CA LEU A 283 -1.12 -9.99 -27.66
C LEU A 283 -1.60 -11.39 -28.09
N PRO A 284 -2.75 -11.48 -28.80
CA PRO A 284 -3.11 -12.70 -29.50
C PRO A 284 -2.11 -12.94 -30.63
N THR A 285 -1.37 -14.05 -30.55
CA THR A 285 -0.39 -14.46 -31.57
C THR A 285 -0.78 -15.78 -32.21
N SER A 286 -0.41 -15.97 -33.47
CA SER A 286 -0.51 -17.26 -34.15
C SER A 286 0.40 -18.31 -33.51
N LYS A 287 -0.11 -19.54 -33.33
CA LYS A 287 0.69 -20.67 -32.84
C LYS A 287 1.32 -21.48 -33.98
N HIS A 288 0.71 -21.40 -35.17
CA HIS A 288 1.13 -22.13 -36.36
C HIS A 288 1.24 -21.18 -37.56
N ASP A 289 2.09 -21.57 -38.51
CA ASP A 289 2.12 -20.95 -39.83
C ASP A 289 0.79 -21.24 -40.55
N GLY A 290 0.28 -20.27 -41.29
CA GLY A 290 -1.01 -20.44 -41.95
C GLY A 290 -1.50 -19.22 -42.73
N THR A 291 -2.78 -19.27 -43.11
CA THR A 291 -3.48 -18.18 -43.79
C THR A 291 -4.76 -17.85 -43.05
N ILE A 292 -5.02 -16.57 -42.80
CA ILE A 292 -6.25 -16.11 -42.12
C ILE A 292 -7.47 -16.48 -42.98
N SER A 293 -8.40 -17.25 -42.41
CA SER A 293 -9.67 -17.58 -43.06
C SER A 293 -10.70 -16.48 -42.82
N ARG A 294 -10.89 -16.05 -41.56
CA ARG A 294 -11.88 -15.04 -41.19
C ARG A 294 -11.54 -14.34 -39.87
N VAL A 295 -11.94 -13.08 -39.75
CA VAL A 295 -11.90 -12.30 -38.51
C VAL A 295 -13.34 -12.05 -38.05
N ASP A 296 -13.70 -12.52 -36.86
CA ASP A 296 -15.03 -12.32 -36.26
C ASP A 296 -14.99 -11.22 -35.20
N THR A 297 -15.49 -10.04 -35.56
CA THR A 297 -15.53 -8.88 -34.66
C THR A 297 -16.65 -8.94 -33.61
N ARG A 298 -17.68 -9.74 -33.84
CA ARG A 298 -18.80 -9.89 -32.89
C ARG A 298 -18.44 -10.88 -31.79
N ALA A 299 -17.81 -12.00 -32.16
CA ALA A 299 -17.39 -13.06 -31.24
C ALA A 299 -16.03 -12.77 -30.59
N GLY A 300 -15.21 -11.88 -31.16
CA GLY A 300 -13.85 -11.63 -30.66
C GLY A 300 -12.87 -12.76 -31.01
N LYS A 301 -12.97 -13.31 -32.23
CA LYS A 301 -12.20 -14.49 -32.66
C LYS A 301 -11.51 -14.29 -34.00
N ILE A 302 -10.34 -14.90 -34.18
CA ILE A 302 -9.58 -14.91 -35.44
C ILE A 302 -9.34 -16.36 -35.85
N TYR A 303 -9.71 -16.70 -37.09
CA TYR A 303 -9.62 -18.04 -37.66
C TYR A 303 -8.51 -18.08 -38.71
N TYR A 304 -7.70 -19.12 -38.70
CA TYR A 304 -6.62 -19.33 -39.67
C TYR A 304 -6.41 -20.81 -39.98
N LYS A 305 -6.02 -21.12 -41.21
CA LYS A 305 -5.75 -22.49 -41.66
C LYS A 305 -4.26 -22.73 -41.82
N ASP A 306 -3.76 -23.83 -41.27
CA ASP A 306 -2.37 -24.25 -41.46
C ASP A 306 -2.14 -24.87 -42.84
N SER A 307 -0.88 -25.21 -43.16
CA SER A 307 -0.52 -25.85 -44.43
C SER A 307 -1.17 -27.22 -44.66
N LYS A 308 -1.74 -27.84 -43.63
CA LYS A 308 -2.50 -29.10 -43.71
C LYS A 308 -4.01 -28.87 -43.79
N GLY A 309 -4.46 -27.62 -43.92
CA GLY A 309 -5.87 -27.25 -44.00
C GLY A 309 -6.61 -27.30 -42.67
N ARG A 310 -5.93 -27.53 -41.53
CA ARG A 310 -6.57 -27.54 -40.21
C ARG A 310 -6.85 -26.10 -39.78
N GLU A 311 -8.08 -25.85 -39.33
CA GLU A 311 -8.49 -24.54 -38.83
C GLU A 311 -8.12 -24.39 -37.35
N HIS A 312 -7.49 -23.26 -37.04
CA HIS A 312 -7.08 -22.83 -35.72
C HIS A 312 -7.82 -21.54 -35.37
N ILE A 313 -8.05 -21.33 -34.08
CA ILE A 313 -8.83 -20.20 -33.57
C ILE A 313 -8.03 -19.54 -32.44
N GLU A 314 -7.86 -18.22 -32.51
CA GLU A 314 -7.39 -17.42 -31.37
C GLU A 314 -8.47 -16.42 -30.95
N ASP A 315 -8.68 -16.32 -29.63
CA ASP A 315 -9.57 -15.32 -29.03
C ASP A 315 -8.83 -13.99 -28.82
N TYR A 316 -9.57 -12.87 -28.87
CA TYR A 316 -9.05 -11.56 -28.49
C TYR A 316 -10.06 -10.76 -27.66
N ALA A 317 -9.53 -9.87 -26.82
CA ALA A 317 -10.30 -9.02 -25.93
C ALA A 317 -10.98 -7.87 -26.69
N LYS A 318 -12.15 -8.14 -27.29
CA LYS A 318 -12.95 -7.08 -27.95
C LYS A 318 -13.48 -6.02 -26.97
N ASP A 319 -13.74 -6.43 -25.73
CA ASP A 319 -14.23 -5.59 -24.65
C ASP A 319 -13.07 -5.23 -23.70
N PRO A 320 -13.11 -4.05 -23.03
CA PRO A 320 -12.07 -3.65 -22.10
C PRO A 320 -11.88 -4.64 -20.93
N ILE A 321 -10.70 -5.26 -20.87
CA ILE A 321 -10.24 -5.97 -19.69
C ILE A 321 -9.57 -4.94 -18.79
N GLN A 322 -10.26 -4.55 -17.72
CA GLN A 322 -9.73 -3.56 -16.79
C GLN A 322 -8.54 -4.10 -16.00
N LEU A 323 -7.49 -3.29 -15.90
CA LEU A 323 -6.39 -3.53 -14.99
C LEU A 323 -6.74 -3.02 -13.58
N ASN A 324 -5.88 -3.26 -12.59
CA ASN A 324 -6.12 -2.78 -11.22
C ASN A 324 -6.10 -1.25 -11.09
N THR A 325 -5.57 -0.54 -12.08
CA THR A 325 -5.64 0.92 -12.17
C THR A 325 -6.75 1.39 -13.13
N LYS A 326 -6.76 2.67 -13.50
CA LYS A 326 -7.76 3.25 -14.44
C LYS A 326 -7.48 2.94 -15.92
N THR A 327 -6.57 2.01 -16.20
CA THR A 327 -6.23 1.56 -17.56
C THR A 327 -6.88 0.19 -17.85
N PHE A 328 -6.78 -0.26 -19.09
CA PHE A 328 -7.39 -1.50 -19.55
C PHE A 328 -6.62 -2.06 -20.74
N ILE A 329 -6.88 -3.33 -21.09
CA ILE A 329 -6.44 -3.95 -22.32
C ILE A 329 -7.66 -4.17 -23.21
N LYS A 330 -7.60 -3.68 -24.44
CA LYS A 330 -8.58 -3.94 -25.50
C LYS A 330 -7.84 -4.20 -26.79
N HIS A 331 -8.26 -5.23 -27.52
CA HIS A 331 -7.62 -5.68 -28.74
C HIS A 331 -8.39 -5.24 -30.00
N GLN A 332 -7.64 -4.93 -31.05
CA GLN A 332 -8.13 -4.64 -32.38
C GLN A 332 -7.36 -5.51 -33.39
N PRO A 333 -8.05 -6.38 -34.17
CA PRO A 333 -7.40 -7.20 -35.19
C PRO A 333 -6.64 -6.35 -36.21
N ILE A 334 -5.41 -6.76 -36.54
CA ILE A 334 -4.56 -6.11 -37.55
C ILE A 334 -4.42 -6.94 -38.83
N VAL A 335 -4.85 -8.19 -38.77
CA VAL A 335 -4.81 -9.12 -39.90
C VAL A 335 -6.10 -9.10 -40.71
N LYS A 336 -6.01 -9.46 -41.99
CA LYS A 336 -7.16 -9.56 -42.91
C LYS A 336 -7.30 -10.98 -43.46
N ALA A 337 -8.51 -11.36 -43.85
CA ALA A 337 -8.74 -12.63 -44.53
C ALA A 337 -7.85 -12.76 -45.78
N GLY A 338 -7.26 -13.93 -46.00
CA GLY A 338 -6.29 -14.21 -47.06
C GLY A 338 -4.84 -13.87 -46.71
N GLN A 339 -4.56 -13.20 -45.58
CA GLN A 339 -3.19 -12.88 -45.18
C GLN A 339 -2.43 -14.13 -44.70
N LYS A 340 -1.21 -14.34 -45.21
CA LYS A 340 -0.28 -15.35 -44.70
C LYS A 340 0.37 -14.88 -43.39
N ILE A 341 0.48 -15.78 -42.43
CA ILE A 341 1.04 -15.55 -41.09
C ILE A 341 2.04 -16.65 -40.75
N LYS A 342 3.07 -16.30 -39.98
CA LYS A 342 4.00 -17.26 -39.38
C LYS A 342 3.66 -17.43 -37.90
N SER A 343 4.10 -18.53 -37.30
CA SER A 343 4.01 -18.74 -35.85
C SER A 343 4.71 -17.60 -35.10
N GLY A 344 4.05 -17.08 -34.06
CA GLY A 344 4.50 -15.97 -33.25
C GLY A 344 4.25 -14.58 -33.84
N ASP A 345 3.49 -14.48 -34.94
CA ASP A 345 3.04 -13.19 -35.48
C ASP A 345 1.81 -12.68 -34.71
N ALA A 346 1.79 -11.39 -34.42
CA ALA A 346 0.67 -10.74 -33.76
C ALA A 346 -0.55 -10.68 -34.70
N LEU A 347 -1.70 -11.11 -34.20
CA LEU A 347 -2.97 -11.13 -34.95
C LEU A 347 -3.82 -9.89 -34.66
N ALA A 348 -3.65 -9.28 -33.49
CA ALA A 348 -4.31 -8.07 -33.05
C ALA A 348 -3.33 -7.18 -32.29
N ASP A 349 -3.57 -5.87 -32.34
CA ASP A 349 -2.92 -4.89 -31.47
C ASP A 349 -3.76 -4.65 -30.23
N SER A 350 -3.12 -4.22 -29.13
CA SER A 350 -3.77 -3.65 -27.97
C SER A 350 -3.67 -2.13 -27.97
N ASN A 351 -4.35 -1.47 -27.05
CA ASN A 351 -4.17 -0.05 -26.76
C ASN A 351 -2.77 0.32 -26.19
N PHE A 352 -1.86 -0.63 -26.10
CA PHE A 352 -0.44 -0.42 -25.78
C PHE A 352 0.50 -0.89 -26.90
N THR A 353 -0.01 -1.29 -28.07
CA THR A 353 0.79 -1.78 -29.20
C THR A 353 0.38 -1.15 -30.51
N LYS A 354 1.29 -1.22 -31.49
CA LYS A 354 1.05 -0.79 -32.87
C LYS A 354 1.89 -1.64 -33.82
N GLY A 355 1.23 -2.33 -34.74
CA GLY A 355 1.85 -3.28 -35.66
C GLY A 355 2.56 -4.44 -34.95
N GLY A 356 1.99 -4.96 -33.86
CA GLY A 356 2.59 -6.05 -33.09
C GLY A 356 3.85 -5.67 -32.30
N LYS A 357 4.04 -4.37 -32.03
CA LYS A 357 5.16 -3.82 -31.24
C LYS A 357 4.62 -3.01 -30.06
N LEU A 358 5.30 -3.07 -28.92
CA LEU A 358 5.00 -2.21 -27.79
C LEU A 358 5.10 -0.72 -28.19
N ALA A 359 4.00 0.01 -28.00
CA ALA A 359 3.83 1.40 -28.42
C ALA A 359 3.15 2.18 -27.28
N ILE A 360 3.97 2.72 -26.38
CA ILE A 360 3.54 3.38 -25.13
C ILE A 360 3.85 4.88 -25.11
N GLY A 361 4.25 5.43 -26.25
CA GLY A 361 4.62 6.83 -26.41
C GLY A 361 4.21 7.39 -27.76
N LYS A 362 4.58 8.65 -28.00
CA LYS A 362 4.36 9.38 -29.24
C LYS A 362 5.67 9.99 -29.70
N ASN A 363 5.97 9.90 -30.99
CA ASN A 363 7.11 10.62 -31.55
C ASN A 363 6.72 12.09 -31.73
N LEU A 364 7.45 13.00 -31.09
CA LEU A 364 7.23 14.45 -31.16
C LEU A 364 8.50 15.16 -31.62
N ARG A 365 8.35 16.17 -32.48
CA ARG A 365 9.46 17.03 -32.91
C ARG A 365 10.00 17.81 -31.71
N THR A 366 11.12 17.37 -31.17
CA THR A 366 11.62 17.82 -29.86
C THR A 366 12.88 18.66 -30.02
N ALA A 367 12.96 19.80 -29.33
CA ALA A 367 14.14 20.66 -29.28
C ALA A 367 14.78 20.61 -27.89
N TRP A 368 16.10 20.43 -27.84
CA TRP A 368 16.88 20.51 -26.60
C TRP A 368 17.48 21.90 -26.44
N MET A 369 16.73 22.79 -25.80
CA MET A 369 17.14 24.17 -25.56
C MET A 369 16.56 24.71 -24.25
N MET A 370 17.20 25.74 -23.71
CA MET A 370 16.65 26.46 -22.57
C MET A 370 15.56 27.43 -23.06
N TYR A 371 14.36 27.32 -22.51
CA TYR A 371 13.23 28.17 -22.84
C TYR A 371 12.46 28.53 -21.56
N PRO A 372 11.79 29.69 -21.47
CA PRO A 372 10.98 30.01 -20.29
C PRO A 372 9.88 28.97 -20.07
N GLY A 373 9.91 28.34 -18.90
CA GLY A 373 9.08 27.18 -18.60
C GLY A 373 9.85 25.85 -18.61
N THR A 374 11.11 25.79 -19.03
CA THR A 374 11.92 24.54 -19.00
C THR A 374 12.89 24.43 -17.82
N ARG A 375 12.76 25.28 -16.80
CA ARG A 375 13.59 25.23 -15.58
C ARG A 375 13.27 23.98 -14.76
N ASN A 376 14.27 23.42 -14.07
CA ASN A 376 14.12 22.29 -13.15
C ASN A 376 13.32 21.11 -13.74
N ASP A 377 13.68 20.68 -14.95
CA ASP A 377 13.07 19.55 -15.67
C ASP A 377 11.62 19.74 -16.14
N ALA A 378 11.11 20.96 -16.07
CA ALA A 378 9.82 21.26 -16.66
C ALA A 378 9.89 21.20 -18.20
N PHE A 379 8.79 20.79 -18.83
CA PHE A 379 8.66 20.68 -20.27
C PHE A 379 7.65 21.69 -20.79
N VAL A 380 7.93 22.23 -21.97
CA VAL A 380 6.99 23.09 -22.72
C VAL A 380 6.51 22.31 -23.93
N VAL A 381 5.20 22.31 -24.16
CA VAL A 381 4.54 21.46 -25.17
C VAL A 381 3.64 22.32 -26.03
N SER A 382 3.54 22.01 -27.32
CA SER A 382 2.59 22.69 -28.21
C SER A 382 1.14 22.18 -28.03
N GLU A 383 0.14 22.95 -28.45
CA GLU A 383 -1.26 22.50 -28.44
C GLU A 383 -1.49 21.23 -29.29
N THR A 384 -0.86 21.16 -30.47
CA THR A 384 -0.94 19.95 -31.32
C THR A 384 -0.32 18.74 -30.62
N ALA A 385 0.84 18.92 -29.99
CA ALA A 385 1.49 17.86 -29.22
C ALA A 385 0.65 17.42 -28.01
N ALA A 386 0.00 18.36 -27.32
CA ALA A 386 -0.90 18.06 -26.20
C ALA A 386 -2.12 17.21 -26.62
N LYS A 387 -2.66 17.47 -27.83
CA LYS A 387 -3.71 16.64 -28.45
C LYS A 387 -3.20 15.26 -28.85
N LYS A 388 -2.00 15.17 -29.46
CA LYS A 388 -1.36 13.89 -29.83
C LYS A 388 -1.08 12.99 -28.61
N LEU A 389 -0.84 13.58 -27.44
CA LEU A 389 -0.63 12.90 -26.15
C LEU A 389 -1.93 12.63 -25.36
N THR A 390 -3.07 12.54 -26.05
CA THR A 390 -4.34 12.15 -25.43
C THR A 390 -4.28 10.70 -24.96
N SER A 391 -4.45 10.50 -23.65
CA SER A 391 -4.51 9.17 -23.03
C SER A 391 -5.93 8.62 -22.96
N VAL A 392 -6.09 7.30 -23.03
CA VAL A 392 -7.38 6.60 -22.92
C VAL A 392 -7.47 5.89 -21.57
N HIS A 393 -8.64 5.96 -20.93
CA HIS A 393 -8.86 5.44 -19.58
C HIS A 393 -10.20 4.71 -19.51
N SER A 394 -10.35 3.80 -18.55
CA SER A 394 -11.63 3.20 -18.21
C SER A 394 -11.91 3.29 -16.71
N SER A 395 -13.19 3.19 -16.35
CA SER A 395 -13.64 3.16 -14.95
C SER A 395 -14.77 2.16 -14.80
N LYS A 396 -14.68 1.31 -13.77
CA LYS A 396 -15.76 0.39 -13.38
C LYS A 396 -16.64 0.97 -12.29
N PHE A 397 -17.92 0.66 -12.42
CA PHE A 397 -18.95 0.89 -11.43
C PHE A 397 -19.61 -0.45 -11.14
N ASP A 398 -19.28 -1.05 -10.00
CA ASP A 398 -19.90 -2.29 -9.51
C ASP A 398 -21.04 -1.94 -8.56
N ILE A 399 -22.25 -2.39 -8.87
CA ILE A 399 -23.47 -2.16 -8.10
C ILE A 399 -24.05 -3.50 -7.66
N ASP A 400 -24.40 -3.60 -6.38
CA ASP A 400 -24.96 -4.80 -5.78
C ASP A 400 -26.34 -4.50 -5.19
N GLY A 401 -27.39 -5.01 -5.85
CA GLY A 401 -28.78 -4.86 -5.42
C GLY A 401 -29.11 -5.60 -4.11
N THR A 402 -28.26 -6.51 -3.62
CA THR A 402 -28.51 -7.23 -2.36
C THR A 402 -28.26 -6.38 -1.12
N LYS A 403 -27.55 -5.25 -1.24
CA LYS A 403 -27.18 -4.37 -0.12
C LYS A 403 -28.26 -3.35 0.24
N GLY A 404 -29.54 -3.73 0.14
CA GLY A 404 -30.68 -2.85 0.46
C GLY A 404 -30.87 -1.66 -0.50
N THR A 405 -30.23 -1.69 -1.67
CA THR A 405 -30.43 -0.70 -2.74
C THR A 405 -31.47 -1.20 -3.72
N ILE A 406 -32.59 -0.49 -3.83
CA ILE A 406 -33.64 -0.79 -4.79
C ILE A 406 -33.31 -0.07 -6.11
N LEU A 407 -33.21 -0.85 -7.18
CA LEU A 407 -32.93 -0.39 -8.54
C LEU A 407 -34.19 -0.50 -9.38
N ASN A 408 -34.93 0.61 -9.47
CA ASN A 408 -36.14 0.71 -10.27
C ASN A 408 -36.35 2.15 -10.73
N LYS A 409 -36.24 2.39 -12.04
CA LYS A 409 -36.33 3.73 -12.62
C LYS A 409 -37.71 4.37 -12.38
N LYS A 410 -38.80 3.62 -12.58
CA LYS A 410 -40.17 4.15 -12.43
C LYS A 410 -40.43 4.59 -10.98
N GLN A 411 -40.04 3.76 -10.02
CA GLN A 411 -40.13 4.11 -8.60
C GLN A 411 -39.22 5.29 -8.25
N PHE A 412 -38.00 5.37 -8.80
CA PHE A 412 -37.08 6.47 -8.53
C PHE A 412 -37.64 7.81 -9.01
N VAL A 413 -38.17 7.85 -10.23
CA VAL A 413 -38.78 9.05 -10.81
C VAL A 413 -40.02 9.49 -10.01
N SER A 414 -40.84 8.53 -9.57
CA SER A 414 -42.02 8.79 -8.74
C SER A 414 -41.66 9.34 -7.35
N MET A 415 -40.65 8.77 -6.69
CA MET A 415 -40.24 9.20 -5.34
C MET A 415 -39.40 10.47 -5.32
N PHE A 416 -38.60 10.72 -6.37
CA PHE A 416 -37.68 11.86 -6.43
C PHE A 416 -37.87 12.72 -7.69
N PRO A 417 -39.07 13.28 -7.93
CA PRO A 417 -39.38 14.00 -9.17
C PRO A 417 -38.46 15.21 -9.39
N GLU A 418 -38.12 15.95 -8.32
CA GLU A 418 -37.22 17.10 -8.38
C GLU A 418 -35.78 16.75 -8.76
N VAL A 419 -35.33 15.52 -8.44
CA VAL A 419 -34.03 15.01 -8.87
C VAL A 419 -34.11 14.53 -10.32
N ALA A 420 -35.19 13.81 -10.67
CA ALA A 420 -35.41 13.29 -12.00
C ALA A 420 -35.53 14.37 -13.08
N LYS A 421 -36.16 15.53 -12.78
CA LYS A 421 -36.24 16.69 -13.70
C LYS A 421 -34.87 17.22 -14.16
N LYS A 422 -33.82 16.99 -13.38
CA LYS A 422 -32.44 17.45 -13.67
C LYS A 422 -31.60 16.43 -14.44
N ILE A 423 -32.18 15.28 -14.79
CA ILE A 423 -31.46 14.14 -15.38
C ILE A 423 -32.21 13.71 -16.66
N ASP A 424 -31.48 13.38 -17.73
CA ASP A 424 -32.09 12.74 -18.89
C ASP A 424 -32.39 11.26 -18.60
N ILE A 425 -33.61 10.99 -18.12
CA ILE A 425 -34.09 9.65 -17.74
C ILE A 425 -34.09 8.65 -18.92
N ARG A 426 -34.04 9.11 -20.18
CA ARG A 426 -34.03 8.23 -21.37
C ARG A 426 -32.73 7.45 -21.52
N LYS A 427 -31.63 7.97 -20.95
CA LYS A 427 -30.31 7.31 -20.94
C LYS A 427 -30.28 6.04 -20.07
N TYR A 428 -31.30 5.80 -19.25
CA TYR A 428 -31.32 4.70 -18.28
C TYR A 428 -32.33 3.62 -18.67
N ASP A 429 -32.00 2.36 -18.38
CA ASP A 429 -32.89 1.22 -18.52
C ASP A 429 -33.99 1.19 -17.44
N GLU A 430 -34.84 0.16 -17.42
CA GLU A 430 -35.93 0.06 -16.44
C GLU A 430 -35.46 -0.10 -14.98
N ARG A 431 -34.24 -0.59 -14.79
CA ARG A 431 -33.61 -0.77 -13.47
C ARG A 431 -32.99 0.53 -12.96
N GLY A 432 -32.84 1.54 -13.83
CA GLY A 432 -32.18 2.80 -13.49
C GLY A 432 -30.67 2.77 -13.75
N ILE A 433 -30.18 1.87 -14.60
CA ILE A 433 -28.76 1.77 -14.98
C ILE A 433 -28.59 2.43 -16.36
N ILE A 434 -27.55 3.24 -16.54
CA ILE A 434 -27.25 3.88 -17.82
C ILE A 434 -27.02 2.84 -18.94
N LYS A 435 -27.48 3.15 -20.15
CA LYS A 435 -27.40 2.25 -21.32
C LYS A 435 -26.02 2.29 -21.98
N HIS A 436 -25.68 1.21 -22.69
CA HIS A 436 -24.49 1.15 -23.55
C HIS A 436 -24.55 2.23 -24.64
N GLY A 437 -23.42 2.89 -24.91
CA GLY A 437 -23.26 3.93 -25.94
C GLY A 437 -23.55 5.35 -25.45
N GLU A 438 -24.17 5.51 -24.28
CA GLU A 438 -24.50 6.82 -23.74
C GLU A 438 -23.26 7.60 -23.31
N LYS A 439 -23.29 8.92 -23.49
CA LYS A 439 -22.27 9.84 -22.97
C LYS A 439 -22.69 10.38 -21.61
N VAL A 440 -21.74 10.42 -20.68
CA VAL A 440 -21.92 10.92 -19.31
C VAL A 440 -20.97 12.08 -19.04
N ALA A 441 -21.53 13.20 -18.57
CA ALA A 441 -20.78 14.39 -18.17
C ALA A 441 -20.40 14.36 -16.69
N LYS A 442 -19.53 15.28 -16.25
CA LYS A 442 -19.13 15.42 -14.85
C LYS A 442 -20.37 15.59 -13.95
N ASP A 443 -20.41 14.83 -12.86
CA ASP A 443 -21.49 14.77 -11.86
C ASP A 443 -22.85 14.25 -12.36
N GLU A 444 -22.93 13.78 -13.61
CA GLU A 444 -24.11 13.07 -14.11
C GLU A 444 -24.18 11.64 -13.52
N PRO A 445 -25.37 11.15 -13.14
CA PRO A 445 -25.52 9.80 -12.61
C PRO A 445 -25.18 8.72 -13.66
N ILE A 446 -24.70 7.59 -13.17
CA ILE A 446 -24.51 6.34 -13.93
C ILE A 446 -25.57 5.32 -13.48
N VAL A 447 -25.97 5.41 -12.22
CA VAL A 447 -27.03 4.58 -11.63
C VAL A 447 -27.98 5.43 -10.81
N LEU A 448 -29.27 5.14 -10.96
CA LEU A 448 -30.40 5.70 -10.23
C LEU A 448 -30.99 4.61 -9.33
N GLY A 449 -30.64 4.66 -8.05
CA GLY A 449 -31.14 3.74 -7.04
C GLY A 449 -31.72 4.46 -5.83
N MET A 450 -32.27 3.71 -4.88
CA MET A 450 -32.79 4.24 -3.63
C MET A 450 -32.55 3.27 -2.48
N ARG A 451 -32.40 3.79 -1.26
CA ARG A 451 -32.23 2.98 -0.04
C ARG A 451 -33.06 3.55 1.11
N LYS A 452 -33.42 2.72 2.08
CA LYS A 452 -34.01 3.20 3.35
C LYS A 452 -32.98 4.06 4.10
N MET A 453 -33.41 5.20 4.65
CA MET A 453 -32.55 6.08 5.45
C MET A 453 -32.07 5.40 6.74
N ASP A 454 -30.78 5.54 7.06
CA ASP A 454 -30.22 5.03 8.31
C ASP A 454 -30.67 5.91 9.50
N PRO A 455 -31.14 5.33 10.63
CA PRO A 455 -31.49 6.09 11.83
C PRO A 455 -30.41 7.04 12.36
N SER A 456 -29.14 6.77 12.07
CA SER A 456 -27.99 7.61 12.46
C SER A 456 -27.78 8.81 11.53
N GLU A 457 -28.08 8.71 10.24
CA GLU A 457 -28.07 9.85 9.30
C GLU A 457 -29.19 10.85 9.65
N VAL A 458 -30.32 10.33 10.15
CA VAL A 458 -31.48 11.10 10.61
C VAL A 458 -31.20 11.92 11.88
N ARG A 459 -30.13 11.61 12.65
CA ARG A 459 -29.80 12.32 13.90
C ARG A 459 -29.15 13.70 13.70
N PHE A 460 -28.65 14.03 12.50
CA PHE A 460 -27.69 15.13 12.32
C PHE A 460 -28.18 16.36 11.54
N ALA A 461 -29.46 16.45 11.15
CA ALA A 461 -30.06 17.67 10.59
C ALA A 461 -31.59 17.69 10.79
N ASN A 462 -32.24 18.82 10.48
CA ASN A 462 -33.70 19.08 10.45
C ASN A 462 -34.52 18.13 9.53
N ASP A 463 -34.33 16.81 9.63
CA ASP A 463 -34.78 15.79 8.68
C ASP A 463 -36.15 15.17 9.02
N LYS A 464 -36.88 15.70 10.01
CA LYS A 464 -38.32 15.36 10.16
C LYS A 464 -39.10 15.68 8.88
N VAL A 465 -38.76 16.78 8.21
CA VAL A 465 -39.39 17.22 6.95
C VAL A 465 -39.04 16.28 5.79
N LYS A 466 -37.77 15.86 5.63
CA LYS A 466 -37.39 14.92 4.56
C LYS A 466 -37.95 13.52 4.75
N LYS A 467 -38.07 13.06 6.00
CA LYS A 467 -38.72 11.78 6.32
C LYS A 467 -40.21 11.80 5.98
N LEU A 468 -40.87 12.96 6.16
CA LEU A 468 -42.27 13.20 5.78
C LEU A 468 -42.44 13.26 4.24
N LEU A 469 -41.51 13.93 3.53
CA LEU A 469 -41.58 14.14 2.08
C LEU A 469 -41.24 12.90 1.24
N TYR A 470 -40.33 12.04 1.69
CA TYR A 470 -39.80 10.92 0.88
C TYR A 470 -40.03 9.52 1.50
N GLY A 471 -40.97 9.39 2.43
CA GLY A 471 -41.36 8.09 3.00
C GLY A 471 -40.23 7.30 3.67
N GLY A 472 -39.19 7.99 4.16
CA GLY A 472 -38.00 7.36 4.76
C GLY A 472 -37.01 6.72 3.76
N MET A 473 -37.13 7.01 2.47
CA MET A 473 -36.19 6.59 1.42
C MET A 473 -35.26 7.75 1.02
N ALA A 474 -34.02 7.43 0.68
CA ALA A 474 -33.03 8.38 0.17
C ALA A 474 -32.54 7.96 -1.22
N PRO A 475 -32.28 8.92 -2.13
CA PRO A 475 -31.74 8.61 -3.45
C PRO A 475 -30.28 8.15 -3.33
N VAL A 476 -29.94 7.09 -4.04
CA VAL A 476 -28.58 6.55 -4.18
C VAL A 476 -28.16 6.73 -5.63
N MET A 477 -27.33 7.74 -5.88
CA MET A 477 -26.80 8.02 -7.21
C MET A 477 -25.29 7.83 -7.21
N GLN A 478 -24.81 6.87 -7.99
CA GLN A 478 -23.39 6.79 -8.31
C GLN A 478 -23.13 7.67 -9.52
N LYS A 479 -22.32 8.71 -9.34
CA LYS A 479 -22.08 9.76 -10.35
C LYS A 479 -20.72 9.60 -11.02
N TRP A 480 -20.62 10.04 -12.26
CA TRP A 480 -19.35 10.23 -12.93
C TRP A 480 -18.57 11.37 -12.25
N LYS A 481 -17.35 11.09 -11.80
CA LYS A 481 -16.49 12.07 -11.09
C LYS A 481 -15.27 12.51 -11.90
N GLY A 482 -15.17 12.06 -13.16
CA GLY A 482 -14.09 12.49 -14.05
C GLY A 482 -14.38 13.87 -14.63
N ASP A 483 -13.32 14.65 -14.86
CA ASP A 483 -13.44 15.98 -15.45
C ASP A 483 -13.75 15.94 -16.96
N ASN A 484 -13.34 14.87 -17.65
CA ASN A 484 -13.67 14.64 -19.05
C ASN A 484 -14.94 13.79 -19.17
N SER A 485 -15.76 14.03 -20.20
CA SER A 485 -16.92 13.18 -20.50
C SER A 485 -16.49 11.75 -20.81
N ALA A 486 -17.28 10.78 -20.37
CA ALA A 486 -17.06 9.36 -20.66
C ALA A 486 -18.17 8.78 -21.54
N THR A 487 -17.88 7.70 -22.23
CA THR A 487 -18.85 6.90 -22.99
C THR A 487 -19.01 5.55 -22.30
N ILE A 488 -20.25 5.09 -22.12
CA ILE A 488 -20.53 3.77 -21.57
C ILE A 488 -20.26 2.69 -22.62
N THR A 489 -19.29 1.82 -22.38
CA THR A 489 -18.85 0.80 -23.37
C THR A 489 -19.22 -0.62 -22.97
N ASN A 490 -19.59 -0.87 -21.72
CA ASN A 490 -20.12 -2.17 -21.32
C ASN A 490 -21.08 -2.04 -20.14
N VAL A 491 -22.19 -2.79 -20.19
CA VAL A 491 -23.15 -2.94 -19.11
C VAL A 491 -23.45 -4.42 -18.95
N ALA A 492 -22.88 -5.04 -17.92
CA ALA A 492 -23.06 -6.45 -17.61
C ALA A 492 -23.97 -6.63 -16.39
N THR A 493 -24.85 -7.61 -16.43
CA THR A 493 -25.73 -7.96 -15.31
C THR A 493 -25.66 -9.45 -15.03
N LYS A 494 -25.48 -9.82 -13.77
CA LYS A 494 -25.56 -11.20 -13.29
C LYS A 494 -26.40 -11.23 -12.00
N GLY A 495 -27.67 -11.64 -12.13
CA GLY A 495 -28.62 -11.55 -11.02
C GLY A 495 -28.80 -10.10 -10.55
N SER A 496 -28.58 -9.85 -9.26
CA SER A 496 -28.63 -8.52 -8.63
C SER A 496 -27.33 -7.72 -8.73
N GLN A 497 -26.28 -8.29 -9.33
CA GLN A 497 -25.01 -7.60 -9.52
C GLN A 497 -24.94 -6.98 -10.92
N HIS A 498 -24.64 -5.69 -10.97
CA HIS A 498 -24.51 -4.93 -12.20
C HIS A 498 -23.13 -4.30 -12.28
N ARG A 499 -22.53 -4.34 -13.46
CA ARG A 499 -21.24 -3.71 -13.75
C ARG A 499 -21.38 -2.80 -14.95
N VAL A 500 -21.00 -1.54 -14.77
CA VAL A 500 -20.92 -0.56 -15.85
C VAL A 500 -19.47 -0.17 -16.07
N ILE A 501 -19.03 -0.16 -17.32
CA ILE A 501 -17.70 0.31 -17.74
C ILE A 501 -17.89 1.58 -18.56
N ALA A 502 -17.19 2.64 -18.15
CA ALA A 502 -17.12 3.91 -18.86
C ALA A 502 -15.69 4.18 -19.35
N GLU A 503 -15.53 4.51 -20.62
CA GLU A 503 -14.25 4.89 -21.23
C GLU A 503 -14.20 6.41 -21.46
N TYR A 504 -13.05 7.03 -21.23
CA TYR A 504 -12.86 8.45 -21.50
C TYR A 504 -11.47 8.75 -22.04
N LYS A 505 -11.38 9.85 -22.79
CA LYS A 505 -10.12 10.39 -23.32
C LYS A 505 -9.71 11.60 -22.49
N ALA A 506 -8.42 11.69 -22.18
CA ALA A 506 -7.83 12.77 -21.40
C ALA A 506 -6.62 13.36 -22.13
N PRO A 507 -6.78 14.51 -22.81
CA PRO A 507 -5.68 15.27 -23.40
C PRO A 507 -4.60 15.61 -22.38
N LEU A 508 -3.38 15.90 -22.85
CA LEU A 508 -2.32 16.42 -21.99
C LEU A 508 -2.71 17.81 -21.46
N LYS A 509 -2.45 18.05 -20.18
CA LYS A 509 -2.64 19.36 -19.54
C LYS A 509 -1.39 19.76 -18.75
N THR A 510 -1.29 21.03 -18.39
CA THR A 510 -0.29 21.52 -17.43
C THR A 510 -0.35 20.72 -16.13
N GLY A 511 0.81 20.39 -15.57
CA GLY A 511 0.95 19.54 -14.39
C GLY A 511 1.03 18.03 -14.69
N ASP A 512 0.66 17.59 -15.89
CA ASP A 512 0.88 16.20 -16.31
C ASP A 512 2.38 15.89 -16.44
N LYS A 513 2.73 14.62 -16.29
CA LYS A 513 4.12 14.15 -16.31
C LYS A 513 4.42 13.39 -17.60
N LEU A 514 5.50 13.76 -18.24
CA LEU A 514 6.05 13.12 -19.43
C LEU A 514 7.41 12.49 -19.11
N SER A 515 7.79 11.47 -19.86
CA SER A 515 9.14 10.90 -19.82
C SER A 515 9.48 10.21 -21.12
N GLY A 516 10.74 10.29 -21.54
CA GLY A 516 11.29 9.38 -22.53
C GLY A 516 11.79 8.09 -21.88
N ARG A 517 12.33 7.18 -22.70
CA ARG A 517 12.92 5.91 -22.25
C ARG A 517 14.35 6.06 -21.70
N SER A 518 14.84 7.30 -21.60
CA SER A 518 16.18 7.64 -21.09
C SER A 518 16.15 8.13 -19.64
N GLY A 519 15.01 8.05 -18.95
CA GLY A 519 14.87 8.52 -17.57
C GLY A 519 14.76 10.04 -17.42
N ASN A 520 14.54 10.76 -18.53
CA ASN A 520 14.29 12.21 -18.61
C ASN A 520 12.81 12.52 -18.33
N LYS A 521 12.41 12.44 -17.06
CA LYS A 521 11.06 12.78 -16.63
C LYS A 521 10.91 14.27 -16.36
N GLY A 522 9.81 14.85 -16.81
CA GLY A 522 9.46 16.24 -16.60
C GLY A 522 7.98 16.46 -16.36
N VAL A 523 7.66 17.60 -15.77
CA VAL A 523 6.28 18.09 -15.60
C VAL A 523 6.01 19.11 -16.69
N VAL A 524 4.85 19.02 -17.35
CA VAL A 524 4.43 20.03 -18.32
C VAL A 524 4.13 21.33 -17.56
N SER A 525 4.93 22.37 -17.79
CA SER A 525 4.73 23.69 -17.16
C SER A 525 3.84 24.60 -18.00
N MET A 526 3.91 24.47 -19.33
CA MET A 526 3.19 25.31 -20.28
C MET A 526 2.74 24.48 -21.47
N VAL A 527 1.53 24.79 -21.95
CA VAL A 527 1.03 24.38 -23.26
C VAL A 527 0.87 25.65 -24.09
N LEU A 528 1.63 25.79 -25.18
CA LEU A 528 1.65 26.99 -26.02
C LEU A 528 0.89 26.74 -27.33
N PRO A 529 0.21 27.76 -27.89
CA PRO A 529 -0.29 27.71 -29.25
C PRO A 529 0.83 27.38 -30.25
N ASP A 530 0.54 26.60 -31.29
CA ASP A 530 1.57 26.16 -32.25
C ASP A 530 2.28 27.33 -32.95
N LYS A 531 1.56 28.45 -33.17
CA LYS A 531 2.11 29.70 -33.74
C LYS A 531 3.13 30.40 -32.84
N ASP A 532 3.09 30.15 -31.53
CA ASP A 532 3.95 30.76 -30.53
C ASP A 532 5.18 29.87 -30.21
N MET A 533 5.19 28.64 -30.73
CA MET A 533 6.32 27.73 -30.58
C MET A 533 7.51 28.20 -31.41
N PRO A 534 8.75 28.08 -30.90
CA PRO A 534 9.95 28.24 -31.70
C PRO A 534 9.93 27.33 -32.94
N HIS A 535 10.38 27.86 -34.06
CA HIS A 535 10.40 27.12 -35.34
C HIS A 535 11.79 27.13 -35.95
N ASP A 536 12.05 26.14 -36.80
CA ASP A 536 13.31 26.03 -37.54
C ASP A 536 13.37 27.01 -38.73
N GLU A 537 14.47 26.94 -39.49
CA GLU A 537 14.67 27.74 -40.71
C GLU A 537 13.62 27.52 -41.81
N ASN A 538 12.85 26.43 -41.78
CA ASN A 538 11.78 26.14 -42.73
C ASN A 538 10.40 26.58 -42.22
N GLY A 539 10.34 27.26 -41.06
CA GLY A 539 9.09 27.68 -40.44
C GLY A 539 8.32 26.54 -39.76
N VAL A 540 8.93 25.37 -39.57
CA VAL A 540 8.26 24.23 -38.91
C VAL A 540 8.40 24.38 -37.39
N PRO A 541 7.29 24.53 -36.64
CA PRO A 541 7.33 24.68 -35.19
C PRO A 541 7.75 23.38 -34.51
N VAL A 542 8.45 23.51 -33.38
CA VAL A 542 8.76 22.39 -32.48
C VAL A 542 7.53 22.02 -31.65
N GLU A 543 7.41 20.75 -31.28
CA GLU A 543 6.26 20.21 -30.55
C GLU A 543 6.53 20.07 -29.05
N LEU A 544 7.80 19.84 -28.69
CA LEU A 544 8.25 19.65 -27.31
C LEU A 544 9.60 20.37 -27.12
N ILE A 545 9.76 21.06 -26.01
CA ILE A 545 11.05 21.67 -25.63
C ILE A 545 11.50 21.07 -24.29
N LEU A 546 12.74 20.56 -24.31
CA LEU A 546 13.42 19.96 -23.16
C LEU A 546 14.66 20.79 -22.81
N GLY A 547 14.95 20.94 -21.51
CA GLY A 547 16.19 21.58 -21.07
C GLY A 547 17.42 20.70 -21.31
N GLY A 548 18.43 21.23 -22.01
CA GLY A 548 19.67 20.48 -22.32
C GLY A 548 20.56 20.16 -21.11
N ALA A 549 20.50 20.96 -20.04
CA ALA A 549 21.32 20.77 -18.83
C ALA A 549 21.06 19.43 -18.11
N GLY A 550 19.84 18.90 -18.28
CA GLY A 550 19.45 17.60 -17.72
C GLY A 550 20.15 16.41 -18.37
N VAL A 551 20.73 16.56 -19.57
CA VAL A 551 21.43 15.46 -20.26
C VAL A 551 22.81 15.21 -19.64
N ILE A 552 23.55 16.30 -19.39
CA ILE A 552 24.93 16.26 -18.88
C ILE A 552 24.95 15.85 -17.41
N SER A 553 24.17 16.55 -16.58
CA SER A 553 24.12 16.31 -15.12
C SER A 553 23.65 14.90 -14.76
N ARG A 554 22.89 14.25 -15.65
CA ARG A 554 22.31 12.92 -15.44
C ARG A 554 23.03 11.82 -16.20
N GLN A 555 23.96 12.16 -17.09
CA GLN A 555 24.66 11.21 -17.94
C GLN A 555 23.70 10.26 -18.68
N ASN A 556 22.68 10.84 -19.34
CA ASN A 556 21.72 10.07 -20.16
C ASN A 556 21.67 10.56 -21.62
N PRO A 557 22.80 10.53 -22.35
CA PRO A 557 22.89 10.95 -23.75
C PRO A 557 22.08 10.06 -24.71
N SER A 558 21.60 8.89 -24.27
CA SER A 558 20.75 8.03 -25.10
C SER A 558 19.55 8.75 -25.71
N GLN A 559 19.02 9.80 -25.07
CA GLN A 559 17.89 10.56 -25.63
C GLN A 559 18.25 11.31 -26.92
N ILE A 560 19.49 11.79 -27.02
CA ILE A 560 20.01 12.49 -28.21
C ILE A 560 20.34 11.46 -29.30
N ILE A 561 20.96 10.34 -28.92
CA ILE A 561 21.31 9.24 -29.83
C ILE A 561 20.04 8.60 -30.42
N GLU A 562 19.04 8.32 -29.58
CA GLU A 562 17.73 7.80 -30.01
C GLU A 562 17.03 8.80 -30.94
N GLY A 563 17.05 10.09 -30.62
CA GLY A 563 16.49 11.14 -31.48
C GLY A 563 17.17 11.20 -32.85
N ALA A 564 18.49 11.14 -32.90
CA ALA A 564 19.23 11.15 -34.16
C ALA A 564 18.88 9.94 -35.05
N LEU A 565 18.89 8.72 -34.49
CA LEU A 565 18.51 7.51 -35.21
C LEU A 565 17.02 7.51 -35.61
N SER A 566 16.16 8.14 -34.82
CA SER A 566 14.74 8.33 -35.12
C SER A 566 14.51 9.18 -36.37
N GLU A 567 15.27 10.28 -36.54
CA GLU A 567 15.22 11.09 -37.77
C GLU A 567 15.69 10.30 -39.00
N VAL A 568 16.74 9.47 -38.85
CA VAL A 568 17.18 8.58 -39.94
C VAL A 568 16.13 7.53 -40.26
N ALA A 569 15.51 6.92 -39.25
CA ALA A 569 14.43 5.96 -39.43
C ALA A 569 13.22 6.58 -40.13
N LYS A 570 12.87 7.84 -39.80
CA LYS A 570 11.81 8.60 -40.45
C LYS A 570 12.12 8.85 -41.93
N LYS A 571 13.36 9.24 -42.26
CA LYS A 571 13.77 9.48 -43.66
C LYS A 571 13.85 8.20 -44.49
N THR A 572 14.31 7.09 -43.89
CA THR A 572 14.54 5.82 -44.60
C THR A 572 13.35 4.86 -44.56
N GLY A 573 12.39 5.08 -43.66
CA GLY A 573 11.30 4.17 -43.37
C GLY A 573 11.71 2.89 -42.61
N LYS A 574 12.97 2.79 -42.16
CA LYS A 574 13.52 1.59 -41.51
C LYS A 574 13.83 1.84 -40.03
N ALA A 575 13.28 1.00 -39.16
CA ALA A 575 13.58 1.02 -37.73
C ALA A 575 14.98 0.45 -37.44
N TYR A 576 15.64 0.94 -36.39
CA TYR A 576 16.91 0.43 -35.89
C TYR A 576 16.68 -0.61 -34.81
N VAL A 577 17.16 -1.83 -35.04
CA VAL A 577 17.18 -2.93 -34.08
C VAL A 577 18.64 -3.26 -33.78
N LEU A 578 19.11 -2.85 -32.60
CA LEU A 578 20.53 -2.85 -32.25
C LEU A 578 20.84 -3.88 -31.16
N PRO A 579 21.95 -4.61 -31.22
CA PRO A 579 22.43 -5.38 -30.07
C PRO A 579 22.75 -4.47 -28.88
N HIS A 580 22.90 -5.04 -27.68
CA HIS A 580 23.00 -4.24 -26.45
C HIS A 580 24.33 -3.48 -26.33
N TYR A 581 25.45 -4.09 -26.78
CA TYR A 581 26.81 -3.58 -26.53
C TYR A 581 27.73 -3.50 -27.75
N THR A 582 27.21 -3.40 -28.98
CA THR A 582 28.02 -3.57 -30.20
C THR A 582 28.86 -2.39 -30.67
N HIS A 583 28.69 -1.20 -30.12
CA HIS A 583 29.39 0.00 -30.56
C HIS A 583 30.23 0.59 -29.44
N ASP A 584 31.52 0.82 -29.70
CA ASP A 584 32.41 1.48 -28.74
C ASP A 584 31.97 2.93 -28.48
N ASN A 585 31.45 3.63 -29.50
CA ASN A 585 30.83 4.95 -29.36
C ASN A 585 29.51 5.04 -30.14
N LEU A 586 28.39 4.98 -29.42
CA LEU A 586 27.05 5.07 -30.00
C LEU A 586 26.71 6.44 -30.59
N LYS A 587 27.35 7.51 -30.10
CA LYS A 587 27.13 8.87 -30.64
C LYS A 587 27.70 8.97 -32.05
N ASP A 588 28.95 8.55 -32.24
CA ASP A 588 29.63 8.62 -33.55
C ASP A 588 28.91 7.73 -34.57
N PHE A 589 28.40 6.58 -34.15
CA PHE A 589 27.53 5.74 -34.98
C PHE A 589 26.28 6.49 -35.45
N ALA A 590 25.55 7.15 -34.55
CA ALA A 590 24.35 7.89 -34.90
C ALA A 590 24.64 9.10 -35.81
N ASP A 591 25.71 9.85 -35.55
CA ASP A 591 26.14 10.97 -36.39
C ASP A 591 26.56 10.52 -37.80
N SER A 592 27.24 9.37 -37.90
CA SER A 592 27.63 8.75 -39.17
C SER A 592 26.41 8.30 -39.98
N GLU A 593 25.45 7.61 -39.36
CA GLU A 593 24.21 7.21 -40.02
C GLU A 593 23.38 8.41 -40.48
N ALA A 594 23.31 9.48 -39.66
CA ALA A 594 22.67 10.73 -40.05
C ALA A 594 23.35 11.36 -41.27
N SER A 595 24.68 11.44 -41.28
CA SER A 595 25.45 12.01 -42.39
C SER A 595 25.28 11.19 -43.67
N LYS A 596 25.38 9.86 -43.58
CA LYS A 596 25.21 8.92 -44.69
C LYS A 596 23.85 9.05 -45.38
N HIS A 597 22.79 9.31 -44.61
CA HIS A 597 21.45 9.49 -45.15
C HIS A 597 21.08 10.96 -45.38
N GLY A 598 22.01 11.91 -45.22
CA GLY A 598 21.77 13.34 -45.42
C GLY A 598 20.70 13.91 -44.49
N VAL A 599 20.69 13.47 -43.23
CA VAL A 599 19.79 13.95 -42.18
C VAL A 599 20.46 15.10 -41.45
N LYS A 600 19.76 16.23 -41.36
CA LYS A 600 20.21 17.41 -40.61
C LYS A 600 19.66 17.33 -39.19
N LEU A 601 20.54 17.36 -38.19
CA LEU A 601 20.18 17.24 -36.78
C LEU A 601 20.18 18.59 -36.03
N TYR A 602 20.92 19.58 -36.54
CA TYR A 602 21.11 20.88 -35.89
C TYR A 602 20.53 21.99 -36.76
N HIS A 603 19.58 22.75 -36.21
CA HIS A 603 18.76 23.73 -36.91
C HIS A 603 18.95 25.14 -36.34
N LYS A 604 18.78 26.17 -37.17
CA LYS A 604 18.64 27.54 -36.69
C LYS A 604 17.21 27.71 -36.21
N VAL A 605 17.04 28.22 -34.99
CA VAL A 605 15.71 28.35 -34.37
C VAL A 605 15.37 29.80 -34.15
N THR A 606 14.15 30.18 -34.50
CA THR A 606 13.57 31.50 -34.27
C THR A 606 12.41 31.39 -33.29
N ASP A 607 12.42 32.23 -32.25
CA ASP A 607 11.32 32.37 -31.28
C ASP A 607 10.38 33.50 -31.76
N PRO A 608 9.15 33.18 -32.21
CA PRO A 608 8.24 34.18 -32.75
C PRO A 608 7.71 35.15 -31.68
N VAL A 609 7.61 34.71 -30.42
CA VAL A 609 7.11 35.52 -29.30
C VAL A 609 8.15 36.56 -28.89
N ARG A 610 9.42 36.14 -28.79
CA ARG A 610 10.52 37.04 -28.41
C ARG A 610 11.10 37.81 -29.59
N LYS A 611 10.76 37.43 -30.82
CA LYS A 611 11.33 37.95 -32.06
C LYS A 611 12.86 37.83 -32.08
N VAL A 612 13.38 36.70 -31.57
CA VAL A 612 14.82 36.43 -31.48
C VAL A 612 15.15 35.17 -32.27
N GLN A 613 16.17 35.25 -33.12
CA GLN A 613 16.83 34.08 -33.68
C GLN A 613 18.00 33.66 -32.79
N LEU A 614 18.06 32.38 -32.42
CA LEU A 614 19.13 31.87 -31.58
C LEU A 614 20.47 31.88 -32.34
N LYS A 615 21.53 32.35 -31.67
CA LYS A 615 22.89 32.40 -32.23
C LYS A 615 23.43 30.99 -32.55
N ASN A 616 23.23 30.07 -31.62
CA ASN A 616 23.68 28.68 -31.76
C ASN A 616 22.59 27.82 -32.40
N LYS A 617 23.00 26.86 -33.22
CA LYS A 617 22.08 25.84 -33.74
C LYS A 617 21.61 24.94 -32.61
N VAL A 618 20.35 24.51 -32.67
CA VAL A 618 19.70 23.65 -31.68
C VAL A 618 19.53 22.26 -32.26
N PHE A 619 19.77 21.24 -31.44
CA PHE A 619 19.47 19.86 -31.80
C PHE A 619 17.94 19.65 -31.78
N ILE A 620 17.38 19.26 -32.92
CA ILE A 620 15.95 18.99 -33.09
C ILE A 620 15.78 17.61 -33.71
N SER A 621 14.94 16.77 -33.10
CA SER A 621 14.62 15.43 -33.61
C SER A 621 13.28 14.94 -33.12
N ASP A 622 12.65 14.03 -33.86
CA ASP A 622 11.51 13.24 -33.43
C ASP A 622 11.93 12.32 -32.28
N TYR A 623 11.45 12.61 -31.08
CA TYR A 623 11.73 11.86 -29.86
C TYR A 623 10.48 11.20 -29.31
N ASN A 624 10.57 9.93 -28.92
CA ASN A 624 9.44 9.20 -28.39
C ASN A 624 9.22 9.55 -26.91
N ILE A 625 8.10 10.21 -26.61
CA ILE A 625 7.74 10.61 -25.26
C ILE A 625 6.49 9.87 -24.79
N MET A 626 6.48 9.46 -23.52
CA MET A 626 5.38 8.76 -22.87
C MET A 626 4.64 9.70 -21.92
N LYS A 627 3.31 9.57 -21.84
CA LYS A 627 2.50 10.20 -20.79
C LYS A 627 2.39 9.26 -19.60
N LEU A 628 2.73 9.75 -18.40
CA LEU A 628 2.77 8.92 -17.19
C LEU A 628 1.44 8.94 -16.42
N PHE A 629 1.18 7.87 -15.67
CA PHE A 629 -0.05 7.65 -14.90
C PHE A 629 -0.38 8.76 -13.90
N LYS A 630 0.64 9.34 -13.23
CA LYS A 630 0.45 10.43 -12.26
C LYS A 630 0.17 11.76 -12.99
N GLN A 631 -1.11 12.01 -13.26
CA GLN A 631 -1.65 13.25 -13.81
C GLN A 631 -1.78 14.35 -12.74
N GLY A 632 -1.69 15.61 -13.15
CA GLY A 632 -1.82 16.75 -12.22
C GLY A 632 -3.19 16.82 -11.52
N GLU A 633 -4.26 16.44 -12.23
CA GLU A 633 -5.64 16.44 -11.70
C GLU A 633 -5.83 15.45 -10.52
N GLY A 634 -5.01 14.40 -10.46
CA GLY A 634 -5.09 13.36 -9.44
C GLY A 634 -4.32 13.66 -8.15
N THR A 635 -3.47 14.70 -8.14
CA THR A 635 -2.61 15.03 -6.99
C THR A 635 -3.14 16.18 -6.14
N TYR A 636 -3.97 17.04 -6.72
CA TYR A 636 -4.61 18.12 -5.97
C TYR A 636 -5.65 17.57 -4.99
N SER A 637 -5.55 18.02 -3.74
CA SER A 637 -6.56 17.81 -2.73
C SER A 637 -6.71 19.06 -1.89
N ALA A 638 -7.94 19.46 -1.60
CA ALA A 638 -8.21 20.58 -0.72
C ALA A 638 -9.51 20.35 0.03
N ILE A 639 -9.56 20.86 1.25
CA ILE A 639 -10.73 20.80 2.10
C ILE A 639 -10.92 22.17 2.76
N GLY A 640 -12.06 22.80 2.49
CA GLY A 640 -12.55 23.93 3.29
C GLY A 640 -13.15 23.37 4.58
N HIS A 641 -14.36 22.85 4.46
CA HIS A 641 -15.04 22.02 5.46
C HIS A 641 -15.39 20.66 4.87
N GLY A 642 -15.53 19.64 5.70
CA GLY A 642 -15.85 18.30 5.21
C GLY A 642 -16.03 17.27 6.31
N PRO A 643 -16.06 15.97 5.95
CA PRO A 643 -16.32 14.90 6.90
C PRO A 643 -15.19 14.79 7.93
N VAL A 644 -15.57 14.39 9.15
CA VAL A 644 -14.67 14.19 10.28
C VAL A 644 -14.57 12.74 10.70
N ASP A 645 -13.43 12.34 11.27
CA ASP A 645 -13.26 11.03 11.89
C ASP A 645 -13.96 10.97 13.27
N SER A 646 -13.86 9.82 13.95
CA SER A 646 -14.49 9.60 15.25
C SER A 646 -13.95 10.51 16.37
N LEU A 647 -12.81 11.19 16.15
CA LEU A 647 -12.24 12.17 17.07
C LEU A 647 -12.60 13.60 16.67
N ASN A 648 -13.61 13.77 15.80
CA ASN A 648 -14.06 15.05 15.26
C ASN A 648 -12.99 15.79 14.44
N GLN A 649 -11.91 15.11 14.01
CA GLN A 649 -10.83 15.70 13.21
C GLN A 649 -11.14 15.58 11.72
N PRO A 650 -10.66 16.52 10.88
CA PRO A 650 -10.79 16.41 9.42
C PRO A 650 -10.34 15.05 8.89
N LYS A 651 -11.16 14.41 8.04
CA LYS A 651 -10.76 13.16 7.40
C LYS A 651 -9.63 13.37 6.41
N LYS A 652 -8.86 12.31 6.21
CA LYS A 652 -7.78 12.23 5.21
C LYS A 652 -8.18 11.19 4.16
N GLY A 653 -8.02 11.53 2.88
CA GLY A 653 -8.28 10.63 1.75
C GLY A 653 -9.16 11.26 0.67
N GLY A 654 -8.85 10.96 -0.60
CA GLY A 654 -9.56 11.50 -1.76
C GLY A 654 -9.21 12.95 -2.11
N LYS A 655 -10.00 13.56 -3.00
CA LYS A 655 -9.85 14.96 -3.44
C LYS A 655 -10.15 15.98 -2.32
N GLU A 656 -10.88 15.58 -1.27
CA GLU A 656 -11.19 16.38 -0.09
C GLU A 656 -10.36 15.95 1.14
N SER A 657 -9.05 15.80 0.95
CA SER A 657 -8.16 15.34 2.02
C SER A 657 -7.54 16.51 2.77
N ALA A 658 -7.67 16.52 4.11
CA ALA A 658 -6.95 17.48 4.94
C ALA A 658 -5.42 17.27 4.93
N ALA A 659 -4.67 18.37 4.92
CA ALA A 659 -3.25 18.38 5.24
C ALA A 659 -3.04 18.23 6.75
N SER A 660 -1.83 17.80 7.13
CA SER A 660 -1.42 17.74 8.54
C SER A 660 -0.24 18.66 8.80
N ILE A 661 -0.28 19.35 9.93
CA ILE A 661 0.84 20.05 10.56
C ILE A 661 1.36 19.12 11.67
N SER A 662 2.60 18.66 11.53
CA SER A 662 3.23 17.72 12.46
C SER A 662 4.47 18.38 13.08
N ASN A 663 5.25 17.63 13.87
CA ASN A 663 6.38 18.18 14.62
C ASN A 663 7.37 19.00 13.78
N MET A 664 7.66 18.60 12.53
CA MET A 664 8.58 19.36 11.68
C MET A 664 7.98 20.71 11.25
N GLU A 665 6.71 20.72 10.86
CA GLU A 665 6.01 21.96 10.53
C GLU A 665 5.81 22.84 11.77
N ILE A 666 5.52 22.23 12.93
CA ILE A 666 5.42 22.95 14.21
C ILE A 666 6.75 23.62 14.55
N ASN A 667 7.87 22.89 14.49
CA ASN A 667 9.18 23.44 14.76
C ASN A 667 9.54 24.58 13.79
N SER A 668 9.21 24.41 12.51
CA SER A 668 9.41 25.46 11.50
C SER A 668 8.59 26.71 11.80
N LEU A 669 7.30 26.55 12.13
CA LEU A 669 6.42 27.66 12.48
C LEU A 669 6.86 28.35 13.78
N LEU A 670 7.28 27.59 14.80
CA LEU A 670 7.84 28.14 16.03
C LEU A 670 9.13 28.91 15.78
N ALA A 671 10.00 28.42 14.89
CA ALA A 671 11.24 29.11 14.52
C ALA A 671 10.99 30.45 13.80
N HIS A 672 9.84 30.58 13.13
CA HIS A 672 9.38 31.84 12.52
C HIS A 672 8.47 32.66 13.44
N ASP A 673 8.36 32.28 14.72
CA ASP A 673 7.47 32.89 15.71
C ASP A 673 5.98 32.95 15.29
N ALA A 674 5.54 32.03 14.44
CA ALA A 674 4.15 31.93 13.97
C ALA A 674 3.23 31.24 15.01
N LYS A 675 3.30 31.71 16.27
CA LYS A 675 2.58 31.12 17.42
C LYS A 675 1.06 31.24 17.29
N ASP A 676 0.56 32.37 16.79
CA ASP A 676 -0.88 32.58 16.60
C ASP A 676 -1.47 31.65 15.54
N PHE A 677 -0.75 31.47 14.43
CA PHE A 677 -1.14 30.49 13.41
C PHE A 677 -1.14 29.07 13.98
N LEU A 678 -0.14 28.70 14.78
CA LEU A 678 -0.11 27.39 15.46
C LEU A 678 -1.28 27.22 16.42
N ARG A 679 -1.64 28.27 17.16
CA ARG A 679 -2.79 28.28 18.07
C ARG A 679 -4.09 28.08 17.29
N GLU A 680 -4.30 28.85 16.22
CA GLU A 680 -5.46 28.72 15.34
C GLU A 680 -5.55 27.31 14.72
N ALA A 681 -4.43 26.83 14.14
CA ALA A 681 -4.35 25.54 13.49
C ALA A 681 -4.64 24.38 14.45
N SER A 682 -4.20 24.48 15.70
CA SER A 682 -4.35 23.42 16.71
C SER A 682 -5.70 23.45 17.43
N THR A 683 -6.34 24.62 17.58
CA THR A 683 -7.59 24.77 18.35
C THR A 683 -8.83 24.91 17.47
N VAL A 684 -8.79 25.79 16.47
CA VAL A 684 -9.94 26.12 15.62
C VAL A 684 -10.03 25.17 14.42
N LYS A 685 -8.93 24.99 13.69
CA LYS A 685 -8.94 24.24 12.42
C LYS A 685 -8.75 22.74 12.58
N SER A 686 -8.33 22.25 13.76
CA SER A 686 -7.96 20.83 13.95
C SER A 686 -9.13 19.88 14.20
N GLN A 687 -10.32 20.44 14.44
CA GLN A 687 -11.57 19.71 14.65
C GLN A 687 -12.77 20.54 14.19
N ARG A 688 -13.96 19.94 14.20
CA ARG A 688 -15.19 20.67 13.85
C ARG A 688 -15.65 21.54 15.01
N ASN A 689 -15.57 22.86 14.84
CA ASN A 689 -16.08 23.86 15.77
C ASN A 689 -17.26 24.60 15.12
N LYS A 690 -18.47 24.04 15.17
CA LYS A 690 -19.61 24.54 14.37
C LYS A 690 -19.99 25.97 14.74
N GLU A 691 -20.15 26.23 16.04
CA GLU A 691 -20.58 27.54 16.55
C GLU A 691 -19.54 28.62 16.26
N TRP A 692 -18.26 28.26 16.39
CA TRP A 692 -17.14 29.14 16.02
C TRP A 692 -17.22 29.57 14.56
N PHE A 693 -17.33 28.60 13.63
CA PHE A 693 -17.38 28.90 12.19
C PHE A 693 -18.66 29.62 11.80
N SER A 694 -19.83 29.24 12.34
CA SER A 694 -21.09 29.92 12.05
C SER A 694 -21.11 31.37 12.54
N ALA A 695 -20.54 31.65 13.71
CA ALA A 695 -20.40 33.03 14.19
C ALA A 695 -19.44 33.83 13.31
N PHE A 696 -18.30 33.25 12.94
CA PHE A 696 -17.31 33.89 12.07
C PHE A 696 -17.87 34.20 10.67
N GLU A 697 -18.51 33.21 10.02
CA GLU A 697 -19.12 33.37 8.70
C GLU A 697 -20.31 34.35 8.72
N GLY A 698 -21.03 34.41 9.85
CA GLY A 698 -22.12 35.36 10.07
C GLY A 698 -21.65 36.78 10.42
N GLY A 699 -20.35 37.05 10.49
CA GLY A 699 -19.78 38.36 10.86
C GLY A 699 -19.86 38.69 12.35
N GLY A 700 -20.20 37.72 13.21
CA GLY A 700 -20.23 37.86 14.66
C GLY A 700 -18.88 37.56 15.32
N ILE A 701 -18.76 37.87 16.61
CA ILE A 701 -17.58 37.52 17.43
C ILE A 701 -17.61 36.01 17.70
N PRO A 702 -16.61 35.23 17.26
CA PRO A 702 -16.61 33.79 17.50
C PRO A 702 -16.47 33.47 19.00
N PRO A 703 -17.23 32.49 19.53
CA PRO A 703 -17.01 32.00 20.89
C PRO A 703 -15.61 31.35 21.02
N PRO A 704 -15.10 31.11 22.23
CA PRO A 704 -13.90 30.30 22.42
C PRO A 704 -14.03 28.92 21.74
N PRO A 705 -12.97 28.40 21.10
CA PRO A 705 -13.02 27.10 20.43
C PRO A 705 -13.28 25.97 21.43
N GLU A 706 -13.98 24.91 20.98
CA GLU A 706 -14.26 23.75 21.82
C GLU A 706 -12.96 23.05 22.25
N LYS A 707 -12.99 22.38 23.40
CA LYS A 707 -11.88 21.53 23.82
C LYS A 707 -11.67 20.41 22.82
N LYS A 708 -10.40 20.04 22.60
CA LYS A 708 -10.06 19.06 21.57
C LYS A 708 -10.56 17.67 21.96
N THR A 709 -11.46 17.07 21.19
CA THR A 709 -12.02 15.73 21.48
C THR A 709 -10.90 14.67 21.59
N ALA A 710 -9.84 14.80 20.79
CA ALA A 710 -8.67 13.92 20.90
C ALA A 710 -7.96 14.03 22.27
N ARG A 711 -7.90 15.22 22.88
CA ARG A 711 -7.31 15.43 24.22
C ARG A 711 -8.18 14.83 25.32
N GLU A 712 -9.50 14.97 25.18
CA GLU A 712 -10.47 14.35 26.10
C GLU A 712 -10.39 12.82 26.04
N ASN A 713 -10.35 12.24 24.84
CA ASN A 713 -10.19 10.79 24.67
C ASN A 713 -8.85 10.29 25.25
N PHE A 714 -7.75 11.02 25.05
CA PHE A 714 -6.46 10.66 25.65
C PHE A 714 -6.54 10.66 27.18
N THR A 715 -7.18 11.66 27.77
CA THR A 715 -7.42 11.73 29.22
C THR A 715 -8.31 10.58 29.69
N GLY A 716 -9.36 10.25 28.93
CA GLY A 716 -10.21 9.09 29.17
C GLY A 716 -9.43 7.77 29.16
N LEU A 717 -8.53 7.57 28.19
CA LEU A 717 -7.65 6.39 28.13
C LEU A 717 -6.73 6.31 29.35
N LEU A 718 -6.19 7.44 29.83
CA LEU A 718 -5.42 7.47 31.07
C LEU A 718 -6.27 7.14 32.30
N ASN A 719 -7.51 7.63 32.35
CA ASN A 719 -8.45 7.28 33.43
C ASN A 719 -8.73 5.77 33.48
N GLN A 720 -8.79 5.07 32.34
CA GLN A 720 -8.92 3.61 32.30
C GLN A 720 -7.73 2.86 32.90
N LEU A 721 -6.56 3.47 32.88
CA LEU A 721 -5.36 3.00 33.57
C LEU A 721 -5.34 3.43 35.05
N ASN A 722 -6.47 3.94 35.57
CA ASN A 722 -6.60 4.55 36.89
C ASN A 722 -5.56 5.66 37.11
N ILE A 723 -5.31 6.47 36.09
CA ILE A 723 -4.48 7.66 36.17
C ILE A 723 -5.39 8.87 36.04
N ASP A 724 -5.46 9.69 37.09
CA ASP A 724 -6.14 10.98 37.05
C ASP A 724 -5.18 12.07 36.58
N VAL A 725 -5.66 12.90 35.65
CA VAL A 725 -4.87 13.96 35.02
C VAL A 725 -5.30 15.29 35.60
N HIS A 726 -4.42 15.91 36.39
CA HIS A 726 -4.63 17.23 36.96
C HIS A 726 -3.77 18.25 36.22
N GLU A 727 -4.42 19.20 35.55
CA GLU A 727 -3.77 20.34 34.91
C GLU A 727 -3.88 21.53 35.86
N LYS A 728 -2.73 22.07 36.32
CA LYS A 728 -2.69 23.30 37.12
C LYS A 728 -1.62 24.22 36.53
N ASN A 729 -2.03 25.42 36.12
CA ASN A 729 -1.16 26.35 35.38
C ASN A 729 -0.56 25.66 34.13
N ASP A 730 0.77 25.60 34.04
CA ASP A 730 1.53 24.98 32.95
C ASP A 730 2.05 23.58 33.28
N THR A 731 1.65 22.99 34.41
CA THR A 731 2.08 21.64 34.82
C THR A 731 0.95 20.62 34.77
N VAL A 732 1.28 19.44 34.23
CA VAL A 732 0.38 18.28 34.20
C VAL A 732 0.85 17.27 35.24
N HIS A 733 0.04 17.06 36.27
CA HIS A 733 0.27 16.07 37.32
C HIS A 733 -0.56 14.82 37.04
N LEU A 734 0.12 13.66 37.02
CA LEU A 734 -0.52 12.35 36.87
C LEU A 734 -0.57 11.67 38.24
N LEU A 735 -1.77 11.52 38.78
CA LEU A 735 -2.01 10.91 40.10
C LEU A 735 -2.76 9.59 39.96
N PRO A 736 -2.64 8.64 40.91
CA PRO A 736 -3.50 7.48 40.94
C PRO A 736 -4.97 7.90 41.15
N MET A 737 -5.86 7.38 40.30
CA MET A 737 -7.29 7.57 40.40
C MET A 737 -7.86 6.54 41.40
N THR A 738 -8.33 7.02 42.55
CA THR A 738 -8.88 6.19 43.63
C THR A 738 -10.29 5.71 43.32
N ASP A 739 -10.75 4.63 43.98
CA ASP A 739 -12.13 4.15 43.83
C ASP A 739 -13.16 5.23 44.20
N LYS A 740 -12.86 6.09 45.18
CA LYS A 740 -13.72 7.24 45.55
C LYS A 740 -13.86 8.22 44.39
N ALA A 741 -12.75 8.54 43.70
CA ALA A 741 -12.77 9.42 42.54
C ALA A 741 -13.55 8.80 41.36
N ILE A 742 -13.41 7.49 41.12
CA ILE A 742 -14.16 6.77 40.08
C ILE A 742 -15.66 6.79 40.37
N ARG A 743 -16.07 6.51 41.62
CA ARG A 743 -17.49 6.55 42.01
C ARG A 743 -18.10 7.94 41.88
N HIS A 744 -17.35 8.99 42.19
CA HIS A 744 -17.80 10.38 42.00
C HIS A 744 -17.91 10.78 40.52
N ARG A 745 -17.00 10.29 39.66
CA ARG A 745 -16.99 10.63 38.22
C ARG A 745 -17.97 9.79 37.39
N SER A 746 -18.40 8.64 37.89
CA SER A 746 -19.28 7.71 37.17
C SER A 746 -20.74 7.85 37.57
N THR A 747 -21.63 7.77 36.58
CA THR A 747 -23.08 7.95 36.74
C THR A 747 -23.83 6.63 37.00
N GLY A 748 -23.26 5.49 36.62
CA GLY A 748 -23.89 4.18 36.83
C GLY A 748 -22.91 3.01 36.78
N VAL A 749 -23.40 1.84 37.21
CA VAL A 749 -22.63 0.58 37.26
C VAL A 749 -23.01 -0.31 36.08
N VAL A 750 -22.00 -0.84 35.40
CA VAL A 750 -22.15 -1.84 34.34
C VAL A 750 -22.07 -3.23 34.95
N ASN A 751 -23.16 -4.00 34.81
CA ASN A 751 -23.28 -5.35 35.39
C ASN A 751 -23.43 -6.44 34.32
N GLU A 752 -23.79 -6.05 33.08
CA GLU A 752 -23.95 -6.97 31.95
C GLU A 752 -22.74 -6.94 31.02
N PRO A 753 -22.16 -8.10 30.66
CA PRO A 753 -20.98 -8.19 29.79
C PRO A 753 -21.32 -8.03 28.30
N PHE A 754 -22.58 -7.79 27.95
CA PHE A 754 -23.03 -7.61 26.57
C PHE A 754 -23.31 -6.12 26.28
N GLY A 755 -22.89 -5.66 25.11
CA GLY A 755 -23.11 -4.27 24.69
C GLY A 755 -24.43 -4.08 23.96
N LEU A 756 -24.57 -4.74 22.80
CA LEU A 756 -25.72 -4.61 21.90
C LEU A 756 -26.39 -5.97 21.69
N LYS A 757 -27.72 -5.97 21.53
CA LYS A 757 -28.48 -7.17 21.14
C LYS A 757 -28.10 -7.58 19.72
N ARG A 758 -27.79 -8.87 19.51
CA ARG A 758 -27.25 -9.40 18.24
C ARG A 758 -28.13 -9.14 17.01
N ASN A 759 -29.45 -9.13 17.16
CA ASN A 759 -30.39 -9.02 16.03
C ASN A 759 -30.90 -7.59 15.81
N THR A 760 -31.11 -6.84 16.89
CA THR A 760 -31.70 -5.50 16.83
C THR A 760 -30.66 -4.37 16.91
N LEU A 761 -29.42 -4.70 17.32
CA LEU A 761 -28.35 -3.75 17.60
C LEU A 761 -28.78 -2.62 18.56
N SER A 762 -29.78 -2.88 19.40
CA SER A 762 -30.19 -2.00 20.48
C SER A 762 -29.34 -2.26 21.73
N PRO A 763 -29.12 -1.23 22.59
CA PRO A 763 -28.46 -1.41 23.86
C PRO A 763 -29.06 -2.52 24.71
N VAL A 764 -28.19 -3.24 25.42
CA VAL A 764 -28.59 -4.14 26.51
C VAL A 764 -28.67 -3.32 27.80
N ASP A 765 -29.80 -3.40 28.50
CA ASP A 765 -29.99 -2.79 29.82
C ASP A 765 -28.89 -3.29 30.78
N GLY A 766 -28.22 -2.38 31.48
CA GLY A 766 -27.08 -2.70 32.35
C GLY A 766 -25.76 -2.96 31.62
N GLY A 767 -25.73 -2.86 30.29
CA GLY A 767 -24.59 -3.17 29.43
C GLY A 767 -23.77 -1.96 28.98
N PHE A 768 -22.76 -2.18 28.13
CA PHE A 768 -21.79 -1.15 27.73
C PHE A 768 -22.37 0.00 26.88
N TYR A 769 -23.59 -0.10 26.38
CA TYR A 769 -24.22 0.97 25.60
C TYR A 769 -25.53 1.48 26.21
N ASP A 770 -25.79 1.14 27.48
CA ASP A 770 -27.00 1.59 28.17
C ASP A 770 -26.98 3.11 28.41
N THR A 771 -27.93 3.81 27.80
CA THR A 771 -28.08 5.26 27.95
C THR A 771 -28.46 5.70 29.36
N LYS A 772 -28.98 4.81 30.21
CA LYS A 772 -29.22 5.10 31.64
C LYS A 772 -27.90 5.22 32.40
N ILE A 773 -26.89 4.43 32.03
CA ILE A 773 -25.56 4.46 32.65
C ILE A 773 -24.73 5.60 32.08
N PHE A 774 -24.67 5.75 30.75
CA PHE A 774 -23.75 6.68 30.08
C PHE A 774 -24.40 8.03 29.72
N GLY A 775 -25.65 8.26 30.12
CA GLY A 775 -26.45 9.44 29.76
C GLY A 775 -27.06 9.36 28.35
N GLY A 776 -28.08 10.17 28.08
CA GLY A 776 -28.84 10.14 26.81
C GLY A 776 -27.98 10.40 25.56
N HIS A 777 -26.89 11.15 25.70
CA HIS A 777 -25.91 11.40 24.64
C HIS A 777 -24.64 10.54 24.74
N GLY A 778 -24.53 9.65 25.72
CA GLY A 778 -23.39 8.74 25.89
C GLY A 778 -22.10 9.44 26.31
N GLU A 779 -22.20 10.52 27.07
CA GLU A 779 -21.10 11.41 27.49
C GLU A 779 -20.54 11.09 28.88
N SER A 780 -21.33 10.45 29.72
CA SER A 780 -20.96 10.17 31.11
C SER A 780 -20.09 8.93 31.22
N PHE A 781 -19.27 8.84 32.28
CA PHE A 781 -18.49 7.66 32.59
C PHE A 781 -19.36 6.61 33.30
N GLY A 782 -19.16 5.34 32.98
CA GLY A 782 -19.67 4.22 33.77
C GLY A 782 -18.60 3.68 34.72
N ARG A 783 -18.94 2.67 35.52
CA ARG A 783 -17.96 1.88 36.27
C ARG A 783 -18.31 0.39 36.30
N ILE A 784 -17.31 -0.47 36.46
CA ILE A 784 -17.46 -1.89 36.80
C ILE A 784 -17.05 -2.05 38.26
N GLU A 785 -17.90 -2.66 39.08
CA GLU A 785 -17.56 -3.05 40.45
C GLU A 785 -17.01 -4.48 40.43
N LEU A 786 -15.77 -4.67 40.89
CA LEU A 786 -15.07 -5.95 40.79
C LEU A 786 -15.53 -6.97 41.85
N GLY A 787 -16.14 -6.52 42.95
CA GLY A 787 -16.53 -7.37 44.09
C GLY A 787 -15.37 -7.93 44.93
N SER A 788 -14.13 -7.60 44.56
CA SER A 788 -12.91 -7.86 45.33
C SER A 788 -11.88 -6.79 45.01
N LYS A 789 -10.91 -6.61 45.92
CA LYS A 789 -9.76 -5.73 45.65
C LYS A 789 -8.79 -6.44 44.73
N VAL A 790 -8.42 -5.82 43.62
CA VAL A 790 -7.32 -6.28 42.75
C VAL A 790 -6.15 -5.31 42.90
N ILE A 791 -4.95 -5.77 42.58
CA ILE A 791 -3.76 -4.92 42.52
C ILE A 791 -3.85 -4.05 41.26
N ASN A 792 -3.62 -2.75 41.38
CA ASN A 792 -3.44 -1.89 40.22
C ASN A 792 -2.17 -2.33 39.46
N PRO A 793 -2.27 -2.77 38.20
CA PRO A 793 -1.14 -3.33 37.47
C PRO A 793 0.09 -2.41 37.39
N LEU A 794 -0.11 -1.08 37.41
CA LEU A 794 0.99 -0.10 37.37
C LEU A 794 1.84 -0.09 38.65
N TYR A 795 1.29 -0.56 39.77
CA TYR A 795 1.94 -0.55 41.09
C TYR A 795 2.45 -1.91 41.55
N LYS A 796 2.32 -2.96 40.73
CA LYS A 796 2.78 -4.32 41.05
C LYS A 796 4.28 -4.36 41.41
N LYS A 797 5.12 -3.61 40.69
CA LYS A 797 6.56 -3.48 40.96
C LYS A 797 6.86 -2.85 42.32
N PRO A 798 6.32 -1.65 42.64
CA PRO A 798 6.40 -1.07 43.98
C PRO A 798 5.92 -2.01 45.09
N ILE A 799 4.79 -2.70 44.91
CA ILE A 799 4.27 -3.66 45.90
C ILE A 799 5.26 -4.79 46.13
N ALA A 800 5.79 -5.40 45.05
CA ALA A 800 6.79 -6.46 45.14
C ALA A 800 8.02 -6.00 45.92
N ALA A 801 8.51 -4.78 45.66
CA ALA A 801 9.63 -4.20 46.39
C ALA A 801 9.31 -3.95 47.87
N MET A 802 8.10 -3.47 48.21
CA MET A 802 7.69 -3.20 49.59
C MET A 802 7.59 -4.46 50.45
N ILE A 803 7.19 -5.60 49.86
CA ILE A 803 7.08 -6.87 50.57
C ILE A 803 8.31 -7.78 50.38
N GLY A 804 9.37 -7.27 49.74
CA GLY A 804 10.66 -7.98 49.59
C GLY A 804 10.64 -9.16 48.62
N THR A 805 9.84 -9.10 47.55
CA THR A 805 9.69 -10.19 46.57
C THR A 805 9.77 -9.71 45.12
N THR A 806 9.59 -10.61 44.16
CA THR A 806 9.49 -10.30 42.72
C THR A 806 8.02 -10.21 42.29
N GLU A 807 7.74 -9.65 41.11
CA GLU A 807 6.37 -9.62 40.57
C GLU A 807 5.74 -11.02 40.44
N SER A 808 6.54 -12.04 40.10
CA SER A 808 6.10 -13.44 40.10
C SER A 808 5.86 -13.97 41.51
N GLY A 809 6.61 -13.49 42.51
CA GLY A 809 6.35 -13.78 43.91
C GLY A 809 5.04 -13.19 44.42
N VAL A 810 4.69 -11.98 43.99
CA VAL A 810 3.36 -11.37 44.24
C VAL A 810 2.26 -12.26 43.66
N ASP A 811 2.46 -12.78 42.46
CA ASP A 811 1.48 -13.64 41.79
C ASP A 811 1.24 -14.95 42.55
N LYS A 812 2.32 -15.62 42.99
CA LYS A 812 2.25 -16.83 43.81
C LYS A 812 1.57 -16.57 45.16
N GLU A 813 1.82 -15.43 45.77
CA GLU A 813 1.19 -15.05 47.04
C GLU A 813 -0.33 -14.83 46.88
N ILE A 814 -0.77 -14.25 45.76
CA ILE A 814 -2.20 -14.10 45.45
C ILE A 814 -2.86 -15.48 45.28
N GLU A 815 -2.22 -16.42 44.58
CA GLU A 815 -2.75 -17.77 44.38
C GLU A 815 -2.84 -18.55 45.69
N LYS A 816 -1.83 -18.44 46.56
CA LYS A 816 -1.73 -19.20 47.80
C LYS A 816 -2.57 -18.62 48.94
N ASN A 817 -2.41 -17.32 49.22
CA ASN A 817 -2.93 -16.67 50.43
C ASN A 817 -3.96 -15.57 50.12
N GLY A 818 -4.27 -15.34 48.84
CA GLY A 818 -5.21 -14.31 48.41
C GLY A 818 -4.61 -12.90 48.45
N VAL A 819 -5.25 -11.99 47.72
CA VAL A 819 -4.85 -10.57 47.65
C VAL A 819 -4.96 -9.84 49.00
N GLN A 820 -5.86 -10.30 49.88
CA GLN A 820 -6.16 -9.66 51.15
C GLN A 820 -4.95 -9.71 52.09
N SER A 821 -4.19 -10.82 52.08
CA SER A 821 -2.91 -10.95 52.80
C SER A 821 -1.93 -9.83 52.41
N ILE A 822 -1.85 -9.50 51.12
CA ILE A 822 -0.98 -8.44 50.61
C ILE A 822 -1.52 -7.07 51.02
N PHE A 823 -2.83 -6.86 50.91
CA PHE A 823 -3.48 -5.61 51.34
C PHE A 823 -3.21 -5.31 52.82
N ASP A 824 -3.38 -6.30 53.71
CA ASP A 824 -3.20 -6.15 55.15
C ASP A 824 -1.75 -5.91 55.55
N ARG A 825 -0.78 -6.42 54.77
CA ARG A 825 0.64 -6.10 54.95
C ARG A 825 0.93 -4.66 54.55
N ILE A 826 0.44 -4.23 53.38
CA ILE A 826 0.69 -2.87 52.87
C ILE A 826 0.02 -1.80 53.73
N SER A 827 -1.19 -2.05 54.25
CA SER A 827 -1.93 -1.09 55.08
C SER A 827 -1.20 -0.72 56.38
N LYS A 828 -0.32 -1.59 56.89
CA LYS A 828 0.49 -1.36 58.10
C LYS A 828 1.82 -0.66 57.82
N ILE A 829 2.21 -0.48 56.56
CA ILE A 829 3.53 0.04 56.18
C ILE A 829 3.48 1.57 56.00
N LYS A 830 4.35 2.28 56.72
CA LYS A 830 4.60 3.72 56.50
C LYS A 830 5.62 3.91 55.37
N ILE A 831 5.28 4.72 54.36
CA ILE A 831 6.10 4.92 53.14
C ILE A 831 7.48 5.55 53.44
N LYS A 832 7.53 6.58 54.31
CA LYS A 832 8.76 7.33 54.65
C LYS A 832 9.92 6.42 55.11
N PRO A 833 9.74 5.55 56.13
CA PRO A 833 10.76 4.58 56.54
C PRO A 833 11.20 3.63 55.42
N VAL A 834 10.26 3.13 54.62
CA VAL A 834 10.56 2.18 53.53
C VAL A 834 11.40 2.83 52.44
N ILE A 835 11.11 4.08 52.07
CA ILE A 835 11.94 4.82 51.11
C ILE A 835 13.37 4.99 51.64
N LYS A 836 13.53 5.30 52.94
CA LYS A 836 14.85 5.46 53.57
C LYS A 836 15.62 4.14 53.59
N GLN A 837 14.96 3.04 53.92
CA GLN A 837 15.53 1.69 53.90
C GLN A 837 15.95 1.28 52.48
N MET A 838 15.07 1.46 51.50
CA MET A 838 15.32 1.15 50.09
C MET A 838 16.51 1.94 49.52
N LYS A 839 16.60 3.24 49.81
CA LYS A 839 17.77 4.05 49.40
C LYS A 839 19.08 3.54 50.04
N THR A 840 19.01 3.12 51.30
CA THR A 840 20.18 2.59 52.02
C THR A 840 20.60 1.24 51.44
N GLU A 841 19.65 0.39 51.07
CA GLU A 841 19.90 -0.88 50.37
C GLU A 841 20.50 -0.65 48.97
N ALA A 842 19.97 0.31 48.21
CA ALA A 842 20.50 0.69 46.91
C ALA A 842 21.93 1.23 46.99
N ALA A 843 22.27 1.96 48.06
CA ALA A 843 23.64 2.45 48.30
C ALA A 843 24.63 1.34 48.70
N LYS A 844 24.14 0.23 49.28
CA LYS A 844 24.97 -0.89 49.75
C LYS A 844 25.19 -1.99 48.70
N THR A 845 24.34 -2.08 47.68
CA THR A 845 24.44 -3.11 46.65
C THR A 845 25.24 -2.64 45.44
N LYS A 846 26.03 -3.53 44.82
CA LYS A 846 26.74 -3.27 43.55
C LYS A 846 25.97 -3.78 42.33
N ASP A 847 24.83 -4.45 42.52
CA ASP A 847 23.99 -4.96 41.44
C ASP A 847 23.18 -3.82 40.82
N ILE A 848 23.60 -3.38 39.63
CA ILE A 848 22.96 -2.30 38.85
C ILE A 848 21.49 -2.59 38.58
N GLY A 849 21.12 -3.85 38.30
CA GLY A 849 19.73 -4.24 38.04
C GLY A 849 18.86 -4.22 39.30
N LYS A 850 19.45 -4.48 40.48
CA LYS A 850 18.79 -4.31 41.77
C LYS A 850 18.62 -2.83 42.13
N ILE A 851 19.66 -2.01 41.90
CA ILE A 851 19.60 -0.54 42.10
C ILE A 851 18.49 0.08 41.23
N ASP A 852 18.43 -0.23 39.94
CA ASP A 852 17.42 0.30 39.03
C ASP A 852 15.99 -0.03 39.50
N ARG A 853 15.75 -1.29 39.91
CA ARG A 853 14.46 -1.73 40.46
C ARG A 853 14.07 -0.95 41.71
N ILE A 854 15.01 -0.81 42.66
CA ILE A 854 14.78 -0.07 43.90
C ILE A 854 14.50 1.40 43.61
N MET A 855 15.29 2.04 42.74
CA MET A 855 15.13 3.46 42.40
C MET A 855 13.81 3.75 41.70
N LYS A 856 13.33 2.85 40.82
CA LYS A 856 12.00 2.93 40.20
C LYS A 856 10.89 2.83 41.25
N ALA A 857 10.99 1.89 42.19
CA ALA A 857 10.02 1.74 43.27
C ALA A 857 10.00 2.98 44.19
N VAL A 858 11.18 3.48 44.59
CA VAL A 858 11.31 4.71 45.40
C VAL A 858 10.67 5.91 44.70
N LYS A 859 10.86 6.07 43.38
CA LYS A 859 10.26 7.17 42.62
C LYS A 859 8.73 7.11 42.65
N SER A 860 8.14 5.92 42.51
CA SER A 860 6.69 5.74 42.60
C SER A 860 6.15 5.99 44.00
N LEU A 861 6.85 5.49 45.03
CA LEU A 861 6.45 5.66 46.43
C LEU A 861 6.51 7.13 46.88
N ARG A 862 7.53 7.89 46.47
CA ARG A 862 7.59 9.34 46.73
C ARG A 862 6.40 10.07 46.12
N LYS A 863 6.01 9.73 44.89
CA LYS A 863 4.85 10.38 44.25
C LYS A 863 3.54 10.15 45.00
N ILE A 864 3.35 8.96 45.58
CA ILE A 864 2.18 8.66 46.42
C ILE A 864 2.24 9.46 47.72
N GLU A 865 3.42 9.56 48.31
CA GLU A 865 3.65 10.38 49.51
C GLU A 865 3.36 11.87 49.25
N ASP A 866 3.92 12.43 48.18
CA ASP A 866 3.76 13.83 47.78
C ASP A 866 2.30 14.15 47.40
N SER A 867 1.52 13.17 46.93
CA SER A 867 0.12 13.36 46.55
C SER A 867 -0.86 13.28 47.72
N GLY A 868 -0.42 12.87 48.92
CA GLY A 868 -1.29 12.68 50.08
C GLY A 868 -2.30 11.52 49.94
N ILE A 869 -2.12 10.64 48.95
CA ILE A 869 -3.00 9.48 48.72
C ILE A 869 -2.47 8.31 49.55
N THR A 870 -3.35 7.54 50.20
CA THR A 870 -2.89 6.38 50.97
C THR A 870 -2.31 5.31 50.03
N PRO A 871 -1.23 4.59 50.42
CA PRO A 871 -0.66 3.55 49.57
C PRO A 871 -1.68 2.49 49.17
N THR A 872 -2.61 2.15 50.07
CA THR A 872 -3.69 1.21 49.79
C THR A 872 -4.64 1.70 48.70
N ASP A 873 -4.98 2.98 48.67
CA ASP A 873 -5.89 3.55 47.66
C ASP A 873 -5.21 3.75 46.29
N ALA A 874 -3.88 3.88 46.27
CA ALA A 874 -3.11 3.97 45.03
C ALA A 874 -2.82 2.58 44.41
N MET A 875 -2.51 1.60 45.26
CA MET A 875 -2.00 0.29 44.86
C MET A 875 -3.08 -0.76 44.64
N PHE A 876 -4.25 -0.59 45.25
CA PHE A 876 -5.37 -1.53 45.13
C PHE A 876 -6.61 -0.81 44.59
N MET A 877 -7.44 -1.56 43.89
CA MET A 877 -8.65 -1.05 43.27
C MET A 877 -9.77 -2.07 43.38
N SER A 878 -10.98 -1.60 43.61
CA SER A 878 -12.22 -2.40 43.57
C SER A 878 -13.14 -1.98 42.44
N THR A 879 -12.80 -0.90 41.73
CA THR A 879 -13.59 -0.36 40.62
C THR A 879 -12.73 -0.05 39.41
N ILE A 880 -13.33 -0.21 38.22
CA ILE A 880 -12.72 0.19 36.94
C ILE A 880 -13.63 1.18 36.24
N PRO A 881 -13.13 2.34 35.80
CA PRO A 881 -13.94 3.29 35.04
C PRO A 881 -14.20 2.76 33.62
N VAL A 882 -15.44 2.90 33.17
CA VAL A 882 -15.89 2.57 31.82
C VAL A 882 -16.00 3.85 31.00
N LEU A 883 -15.30 3.92 29.87
CA LEU A 883 -15.33 5.09 29.00
C LEU A 883 -16.75 5.45 28.55
N PRO A 884 -17.04 6.73 28.32
CA PRO A 884 -18.26 7.16 27.65
C PRO A 884 -18.42 6.54 26.27
N ILE A 885 -19.66 6.30 25.84
CA ILE A 885 -19.98 5.70 24.53
C ILE A 885 -19.37 6.52 23.38
N LYS A 886 -19.38 7.86 23.48
CA LYS A 886 -18.78 8.74 22.46
C LYS A 886 -17.29 8.47 22.21
N MET A 887 -16.55 7.99 23.22
CA MET A 887 -15.11 7.69 23.10
C MET A 887 -14.84 6.29 22.54
N ARG A 888 -15.86 5.43 22.50
CA ARG A 888 -15.80 4.04 21.99
C ARG A 888 -16.98 3.74 21.06
N PRO A 889 -17.14 4.49 19.96
CA PRO A 889 -18.30 4.39 19.09
C PRO A 889 -18.33 3.03 18.37
N VAL A 890 -19.54 2.58 18.07
CA VAL A 890 -19.80 1.37 17.29
C VAL A 890 -20.05 1.76 15.84
N SER A 891 -19.33 1.14 14.91
CA SER A 891 -19.52 1.38 13.48
C SER A 891 -20.16 0.17 12.82
N LYS A 892 -21.27 0.38 12.12
CA LYS A 892 -21.89 -0.67 11.29
C LYS A 892 -21.21 -0.68 9.91
N LEU A 893 -20.84 -1.87 9.45
CA LEU A 893 -20.34 -2.09 8.11
C LEU A 893 -21.51 -2.24 7.12
N PRO A 894 -21.29 -1.98 5.82
CA PRO A 894 -22.33 -2.09 4.79
C PRO A 894 -22.94 -3.49 4.64
N ASP A 895 -22.28 -4.53 5.17
CA ASP A 895 -22.76 -5.92 5.20
C ASP A 895 -23.58 -6.24 6.46
N GLY A 896 -23.84 -5.24 7.31
CA GLY A 896 -24.58 -5.38 8.57
C GLY A 896 -23.72 -5.85 9.76
N SER A 897 -22.45 -6.18 9.55
CA SER A 897 -21.53 -6.51 10.64
C SER A 897 -21.13 -5.24 11.43
N VAL A 898 -20.58 -5.43 12.62
CA VAL A 898 -20.32 -4.33 13.55
C VAL A 898 -18.86 -4.33 13.97
N ILE A 899 -18.21 -3.18 13.84
CA ILE A 899 -16.89 -2.91 14.41
C ILE A 899 -17.10 -2.23 15.76
N GLU A 900 -16.71 -2.92 16.82
CA GLU A 900 -16.66 -2.37 18.17
C GLU A 900 -15.20 -2.04 18.55
N HIS A 901 -15.04 -1.11 19.48
CA HIS A 901 -13.73 -0.77 20.03
C HIS A 901 -13.16 -1.95 20.85
N ASP A 902 -11.89 -2.32 20.66
CA ASP A 902 -11.22 -3.48 21.31
C ASP A 902 -11.42 -3.51 22.84
N VAL A 903 -11.43 -2.34 23.46
CA VAL A 903 -11.60 -2.18 24.91
C VAL A 903 -12.93 -2.72 25.43
N ASN A 904 -13.99 -2.71 24.63
CA ASN A 904 -15.27 -3.32 25.04
C ASN A 904 -15.12 -4.82 25.30
N LEU A 905 -14.24 -5.52 24.57
CA LEU A 905 -13.97 -6.93 24.81
C LEU A 905 -13.24 -7.16 26.15
N HIS A 906 -12.31 -6.26 26.49
CA HIS A 906 -11.67 -6.27 27.80
C HIS A 906 -12.68 -6.05 28.92
N TYR A 907 -13.56 -5.05 28.78
CA TYR A 907 -14.64 -4.83 29.76
C TYR A 907 -15.57 -6.02 29.90
N ALA A 908 -15.96 -6.67 28.80
CA ALA A 908 -16.80 -7.86 28.82
C ALA A 908 -16.15 -9.03 29.57
N ASN A 909 -14.85 -9.26 29.35
CA ASN A 909 -14.08 -10.30 30.04
C ASN A 909 -13.94 -10.01 31.54
N ILE A 910 -13.60 -8.76 31.90
CA ILE A 910 -13.51 -8.34 33.31
C ILE A 910 -14.86 -8.49 34.02
N THR A 911 -15.94 -8.01 33.40
CA THR A 911 -17.30 -8.10 33.98
C THR A 911 -17.70 -9.56 34.18
N ARG A 912 -17.41 -10.45 33.21
CA ARG A 912 -17.65 -11.90 33.37
C ARG A 912 -16.84 -12.51 34.51
N ALA A 913 -15.54 -12.20 34.59
CA ALA A 913 -14.67 -12.71 35.64
C ALA A 913 -15.10 -12.21 37.03
N ALA A 914 -15.45 -10.93 37.16
CA ALA A 914 -15.96 -10.34 38.39
C ALA A 914 -17.29 -10.98 38.84
N ASN A 915 -18.26 -11.10 37.93
CA ASN A 915 -19.54 -11.75 38.21
C ASN A 915 -19.36 -13.22 38.62
N THR A 916 -18.41 -13.92 38.01
CA THR A 916 -18.10 -15.34 38.32
C THR A 916 -17.50 -15.46 39.72
N LEU A 917 -16.55 -14.59 40.07
CA LEU A 917 -15.94 -14.56 41.38
C LEU A 917 -16.94 -14.21 42.49
N GLN A 918 -17.81 -13.21 42.27
CA GLN A 918 -18.85 -12.84 43.23
C GLN A 918 -19.82 -14.00 43.48
N LYS A 919 -20.26 -14.69 42.42
CA LYS A 919 -21.10 -15.89 42.54
C LYS A 919 -20.40 -17.03 43.28
N ALA A 920 -19.10 -17.24 43.06
CA ALA A 920 -18.33 -18.27 43.76
C ALA A 920 -18.22 -17.95 45.26
N LYS A 921 -17.97 -16.69 45.63
CA LYS A 921 -17.96 -16.24 47.04
C LYS A 921 -19.31 -16.37 47.71
N ALA A 922 -20.40 -16.05 47.01
CA ALA A 922 -21.75 -16.17 47.54
C ALA A 922 -22.19 -17.64 47.77
N LYS A 923 -21.51 -18.60 47.13
CA LYS A 923 -21.78 -20.04 47.25
C LYS A 923 -20.76 -20.79 48.12
N ASP A 924 -19.96 -20.07 48.89
CA ASP A 924 -18.96 -20.60 49.83
C ASP A 924 -17.99 -21.64 49.20
N VAL A 925 -17.56 -21.37 47.97
CA VAL A 925 -16.61 -22.22 47.23
C VAL A 925 -15.22 -22.21 47.91
N PRO A 926 -14.49 -23.35 47.95
CA PRO A 926 -13.19 -23.44 48.61
C PRO A 926 -12.21 -22.31 48.25
N ALA A 927 -11.47 -21.83 49.25
CA ALA A 927 -10.56 -20.68 49.12
C ALA A 927 -9.53 -20.84 47.98
N THR A 928 -9.08 -22.07 47.70
CA THR A 928 -8.15 -22.37 46.59
C THR A 928 -8.74 -22.05 45.23
N LEU A 929 -10.02 -22.39 44.99
CA LEU A 929 -10.71 -22.10 43.74
C LEU A 929 -11.10 -20.62 43.64
N THR A 930 -11.52 -20.02 44.74
CA THR A 930 -11.82 -18.58 44.81
C THR A 930 -10.57 -17.72 44.57
N ASN A 931 -9.40 -18.12 45.07
CA ASN A 931 -8.11 -17.46 44.78
C ASN A 931 -7.73 -17.59 43.30
N LYS A 932 -7.98 -18.75 42.67
CA LYS A 932 -7.74 -18.95 41.24
C LYS A 932 -8.63 -18.07 40.36
N LEU A 933 -9.92 -17.96 40.68
CA LEU A 933 -10.84 -17.05 39.98
C LEU A 933 -10.46 -15.58 40.19
N HIS A 934 -9.98 -15.24 41.38
CA HIS A 934 -9.45 -13.91 41.66
C HIS A 934 -8.19 -13.60 40.86
N ARG A 935 -7.31 -14.59 40.68
CA ARG A 935 -6.14 -14.49 39.81
C ARG A 935 -6.52 -14.27 38.36
N GLU A 936 -7.50 -15.00 37.85
CA GLU A 936 -8.02 -14.82 36.49
C GLU A 936 -8.58 -13.41 36.28
N LEU A 937 -9.32 -12.87 37.26
CA LEU A 937 -9.78 -11.47 37.24
C LEU A 937 -8.60 -10.49 37.17
N GLN A 938 -7.57 -10.68 38.00
CA GLN A 938 -6.35 -9.87 37.98
C GLN A 938 -5.66 -9.90 36.61
N ASP A 939 -5.61 -11.07 35.96
CA ASP A 939 -5.02 -11.24 34.64
C ASP A 939 -5.83 -10.55 33.55
N HIS A 940 -7.17 -10.56 33.63
CA HIS A 940 -8.02 -9.78 32.72
C HIS A 940 -7.85 -8.27 32.88
N VAL A 941 -7.70 -7.77 34.11
CA VAL A 941 -7.38 -6.36 34.37
C VAL A 941 -5.98 -6.01 33.85
N GLY A 942 -4.98 -6.86 34.10
CA GLY A 942 -3.63 -6.70 33.56
C GLY A 942 -3.60 -6.71 32.02
N ALA A 943 -4.43 -7.55 31.39
CA ALA A 943 -4.56 -7.59 29.93
C ALA A 943 -5.21 -6.33 29.34
N MET A 944 -6.18 -5.73 30.04
CA MET A 944 -6.74 -4.44 29.63
C MET A 944 -5.67 -3.34 29.68
N TYR A 945 -4.85 -3.31 30.73
CA TYR A 945 -3.78 -2.33 30.87
C TYR A 945 -2.68 -2.56 29.82
N GLY A 946 -2.33 -3.83 29.54
CA GLY A 946 -1.22 -4.22 28.67
C GLY A 946 -0.01 -4.77 29.41
N THR A 947 -0.17 -5.14 30.69
CA THR A 947 0.92 -5.71 31.51
C THR A 947 0.97 -7.23 31.42
N ASN A 948 -0.18 -7.88 31.14
CA ASN A 948 -0.31 -9.33 31.05
C ASN A 948 -0.90 -9.71 29.68
N GLN A 949 -0.63 -10.92 29.20
CA GLN A 949 -1.38 -11.46 28.07
C GLN A 949 -2.82 -11.78 28.48
N SER A 950 -3.77 -11.55 27.57
CA SER A 950 -5.18 -11.91 27.81
C SER A 950 -5.31 -13.42 28.05
N PRO A 951 -5.98 -13.88 29.12
CA PRO A 951 -6.33 -15.29 29.32
C PRO A 951 -7.22 -15.86 28.20
N ASP A 952 -7.97 -15.00 27.50
CA ASP A 952 -8.84 -15.39 26.40
C ASP A 952 -8.06 -15.60 25.09
N LYS A 953 -7.96 -16.86 24.67
CA LYS A 953 -7.30 -17.28 23.41
C LYS A 953 -7.89 -16.61 22.16
N LYS A 954 -9.18 -16.24 22.15
CA LYS A 954 -9.79 -15.54 21.01
C LYS A 954 -9.27 -14.12 20.88
N MET A 955 -9.01 -13.45 22.00
CA MET A 955 -8.40 -12.11 22.00
C MET A 955 -6.94 -12.17 21.56
N GLN A 956 -6.19 -13.20 21.99
CA GLN A 956 -4.82 -13.45 21.52
C GLN A 956 -4.76 -13.65 20.00
N GLN A 957 -5.70 -14.41 19.42
CA GLN A 957 -5.79 -14.63 17.97
C GLN A 957 -6.24 -13.40 17.18
N LYS A 958 -7.00 -12.49 17.81
CA LYS A 958 -7.49 -11.25 17.20
C LYS A 958 -6.51 -10.08 17.34
N GLU A 959 -5.39 -10.26 18.04
CA GLU A 959 -4.40 -9.20 18.33
C GLU A 959 -5.04 -7.91 18.90
N THR A 960 -6.01 -8.07 19.81
CA THR A 960 -6.72 -6.94 20.44
C THR A 960 -5.76 -6.04 21.20
N LYS A 961 -5.85 -4.72 21.00
CA LYS A 961 -4.95 -3.77 21.65
C LYS A 961 -5.36 -3.45 23.08
N SER A 962 -4.40 -3.49 24.00
CA SER A 962 -4.56 -2.96 25.36
C SER A 962 -4.55 -1.43 25.38
N ILE A 963 -4.87 -0.82 26.53
CA ILE A 963 -4.85 0.64 26.66
C ILE A 963 -3.44 1.20 26.51
N LEU A 964 -2.41 0.56 27.08
CA LEU A 964 -1.03 0.99 26.89
C LEU A 964 -0.58 0.84 25.43
N ASP A 965 -1.02 -0.20 24.72
CA ASP A 965 -0.73 -0.33 23.28
C ASP A 965 -1.34 0.81 22.47
N ILE A 966 -2.54 1.27 22.84
CA ILE A 966 -3.21 2.41 22.20
C ILE A 966 -2.48 3.72 22.54
N VAL A 967 -2.16 3.95 23.82
CA VAL A 967 -1.57 5.20 24.31
C VAL A 967 -0.12 5.35 23.86
N ALA A 968 0.71 4.33 24.08
CA ALA A 968 2.15 4.36 23.80
C ALA A 968 2.49 4.03 22.34
N GLY A 969 1.70 3.18 21.69
CA GLY A 969 2.01 2.64 20.37
C GLY A 969 3.25 1.74 20.37
N SER A 970 3.55 1.15 19.22
CA SER A 970 4.78 0.35 19.02
C SER A 970 6.08 1.17 19.04
N ASN A 971 5.98 2.49 18.88
CA ASN A 971 7.07 3.45 19.00
C ASN A 971 6.50 4.85 19.27
N PRO A 972 7.32 5.83 19.69
CA PRO A 972 6.81 7.16 20.00
C PRO A 972 5.99 7.83 18.88
N LYS A 973 6.33 7.59 17.60
CA LYS A 973 5.59 8.16 16.46
C LYS A 973 4.22 7.49 16.23
N THR A 974 4.01 6.29 16.77
CA THR A 974 2.73 5.58 16.71
C THR A 974 1.87 5.74 17.96
N SER A 975 2.38 6.42 18.98
CA SER A 975 1.60 6.81 20.18
C SER A 975 0.38 7.66 19.83
N PHE A 976 -0.68 7.52 20.62
CA PHE A 976 -1.87 8.36 20.49
C PHE A 976 -1.52 9.85 20.59
N TRP A 977 -0.60 10.20 21.50
CA TRP A 977 -0.13 11.58 21.69
C TRP A 977 0.42 12.19 20.41
N HIS A 978 1.37 11.52 19.75
CA HIS A 978 1.99 12.06 18.54
C HIS A 978 1.03 12.04 17.35
N GLN A 979 0.23 10.99 17.20
CA GLN A 979 -0.62 10.82 16.02
C GLN A 979 -1.91 11.64 16.05
N LYS A 980 -2.49 11.85 17.23
CA LYS A 980 -3.83 12.44 17.38
C LYS A 980 -3.81 13.81 18.05
N ILE A 981 -2.83 14.06 18.92
CA ILE A 981 -2.73 15.33 19.65
C ILE A 981 -1.76 16.28 18.96
N LEU A 982 -0.48 15.90 18.82
CA LEU A 982 0.56 16.77 18.22
C LEU A 982 0.38 16.94 16.71
N ARG A 983 0.01 15.87 16.00
CA ARG A 983 -0.29 15.95 14.57
C ARG A 983 -1.69 16.54 14.35
N ASN A 984 -1.74 17.82 13.97
CA ASN A 984 -2.97 18.53 13.68
C ASN A 984 -3.35 18.35 12.21
N LYS A 985 -4.46 17.65 11.94
CA LYS A 985 -5.10 17.69 10.61
C LYS A 985 -5.99 18.92 10.56
N VAL A 986 -5.89 19.73 9.51
CA VAL A 986 -6.50 21.07 9.50
C VAL A 986 -7.52 21.26 8.39
N PHE A 987 -8.67 21.86 8.73
CA PHE A 987 -9.60 22.46 7.78
C PHE A 987 -8.99 23.69 7.10
N GLY A 988 -9.54 24.09 5.95
CA GLY A 988 -8.99 25.17 5.13
C GLY A 988 -7.59 24.88 4.59
N SER A 989 -7.28 23.62 4.30
CA SER A 989 -5.96 23.19 3.84
C SER A 989 -6.02 22.46 2.50
N GLY A 990 -4.93 22.56 1.74
CA GLY A 990 -4.80 21.88 0.46
C GLY A 990 -3.35 21.49 0.14
N ARG A 991 -3.21 20.64 -0.86
CA ARG A 991 -1.96 20.14 -1.44
C ARG A 991 -2.15 20.06 -2.94
N ALA A 992 -1.20 20.56 -3.71
CA ALA A 992 -1.18 20.49 -5.17
C ALA A 992 -0.16 19.47 -5.66
#